data_AF-A0A811SG19-F1
#
_entry.id   AF-A0A811SG19-F1
#
_cell.length_a   1.000
_cell.length_b   1.000
_cell.length_c   1.000
_cell.angle_alpha   90.00
_cell.angle_beta   90.00
_cell.angle_gamma   90.00
#
_symmetry.space_group_name_H-M   'P 1'
#
loop_
_entity.id
_entity.type
_entity.pdbx_description
1 polymer ?
#
loop_
_entity_poly.entity_id
_entity_poly.type
_entity_poly.pdbx_seq_one_letter_code
_entity_poly.pdbx_strand_id
1 'polypeptide(L)'
;MSSTAAPVAFIGADELSVELAASFLRSGARVRSFVPEAERSPSAALAELNGLLRCASPVEAARDAALVVVLSDAGGVDELFFGVEGIAKGEKKDVFLLDGYIFSGLSDELKQHIIIVASGRQDIAERARKFFHSSSAVTADGSASPLKVWEASFGVNIVDAASQQIYDASTLADQLVMESKAANRIGFIGLGAMGFGMASHLLKSGFCVVAYDVYKPTMARFADLGGSTKGSPEEVAKDVEILIIMVANESQADSVLFGNAGAVPVLSAGTSVILSSTVSPGFVIHLNRRLEAECRQIKLVDAPVSGGVKRAADGTLTIMASGTDEALHCTGSVLSVDIFVKDLGIVSSESSNSRIPVHVSTIAHQLFISGSASGWGRYDDAAVVKVYETLTGVKVEGKAPMLSKEDVLRSLPAEWTEDPIDNLVPIATQSSKKILVVLDDDPTGTQTVHDIEVLTEWPVEALVEQFLKLPTCFFILTNSRSMTADKAMLLVQTVCRNLEAAAKKVPGVSYTVVLRGDSTLRGHFPEEADAAVSVLGEMDAWIICPFFLQGGRYTINDVHYVADSDRLIPAGETEFAKDAAFGYKSSNLRQWVEEKTRGRVSENQVSTISITLLRKQGPTAVCEHLCSLEKGSVCIVNAASDRDMAVFASGMIQAELKGKRFLCRTAASFVSARIGIKPKPPICPNDLGLKRALTGGLIIVGSYVPKTTKQVDELRSQCGQSLRVIEGGITSSDIATKALEAKRAKVMGQALAGVPLWQLGPESRFPGVPYIVFPGNVGDNSALAKVVKSWASPSRSSTKELLNAEKGGYAVGAFNVYNLEGIEAVVAAAETEKSPAILQIHSSALKQGGVPLVACCIAAAEQSTVPISVHYDHGISKSDLLQALEVGFDSVMVDGSHLTLGENILYTKSISSLAHAKGLLVEAELGRLSGSEDGLTVEEYEARFTDVAQAEGFIDETSIDALAVCIGNVHGKYPPSGPNLRFDLLKDLRALTLKKGVSLVLHGASGLPHELIKECIDLGVRKFNVNTEVRNSYLESLRKPEKDLIQVMASAKEAMKAVVAEKLRLFGSSGKA
;
A
#
# COMPACT_ATOMS: atom_id res chain seq x y z
N MET A 1 -11.07 -15.90 23.26
CA MET A 1 -12.32 -15.10 23.18
C MET A 1 -12.98 -15.39 21.82
N SER A 2 -14.29 -15.66 21.77
CA SER A 2 -14.99 -15.94 20.51
C SER A 2 -15.16 -14.68 19.66
N SER A 3 -15.22 -14.84 18.33
CA SER A 3 -15.33 -13.80 17.29
C SER A 3 -16.56 -12.89 17.35
N THR A 4 -17.37 -13.01 18.41
CA THR A 4 -18.53 -12.16 18.72
C THR A 4 -18.25 -11.12 19.80
N ALA A 5 -17.03 -11.08 20.38
CA ALA A 5 -16.69 -10.14 21.44
C ALA A 5 -16.71 -8.66 20.96
N ALA A 6 -17.17 -7.78 21.85
CA ALA A 6 -17.12 -6.34 21.67
C ALA A 6 -15.64 -5.85 21.52
N PRO A 7 -15.37 -4.82 20.71
CA PRO A 7 -14.01 -4.41 20.37
C PRO A 7 -13.18 -3.98 21.59
N VAL A 8 -11.85 -4.05 21.51
CA VAL A 8 -10.95 -3.46 22.52
C VAL A 8 -10.47 -2.12 22.00
N ALA A 9 -10.56 -1.07 22.81
CA ALA A 9 -10.13 0.28 22.47
C ALA A 9 -8.80 0.63 23.12
N PHE A 10 -7.88 1.24 22.37
CA PHE A 10 -6.62 1.78 22.85
C PHE A 10 -6.58 3.29 22.64
N ILE A 11 -6.19 4.04 23.66
CA ILE A 11 -6.15 5.50 23.67
C ILE A 11 -4.77 5.92 24.19
N GLY A 12 -3.93 6.42 23.28
CA GLY A 12 -2.48 6.60 23.50
C GLY A 12 -1.67 5.79 22.49
N ALA A 13 -0.44 6.21 22.22
CA ALA A 13 0.44 5.53 21.28
C ALA A 13 1.86 5.42 21.81
N ASP A 14 2.08 4.69 22.89
CA ASP A 14 3.42 4.26 23.28
C ASP A 14 3.75 2.86 22.73
N GLU A 15 5.02 2.45 22.79
CA GLU A 15 5.47 1.14 22.30
C GLU A 15 4.69 -0.02 22.95
N LEU A 16 4.29 0.14 24.21
CA LEU A 16 3.52 -0.83 24.96
C LEU A 16 2.08 -0.99 24.45
N SER A 17 1.42 0.12 24.06
CA SER A 17 0.12 0.12 23.39
C SER A 17 0.17 -0.67 22.09
N VAL A 18 1.26 -0.53 21.32
CA VAL A 18 1.45 -1.23 20.04
C VAL A 18 1.60 -2.74 20.24
N GLU A 19 2.44 -3.15 21.20
CA GLU A 19 2.63 -4.58 21.51
C GLU A 19 1.34 -5.26 21.99
N LEU A 20 0.58 -4.57 22.86
CA LEU A 20 -0.70 -5.06 23.34
C LEU A 20 -1.73 -5.14 22.22
N ALA A 21 -1.91 -4.09 21.42
CA ALA A 21 -2.84 -4.09 20.28
C ALA A 21 -2.51 -5.21 19.28
N ALA A 22 -1.23 -5.44 18.98
CA ALA A 22 -0.78 -6.54 18.13
C ALA A 22 -1.10 -7.92 18.73
N SER A 23 -0.98 -8.07 20.05
CA SER A 23 -1.34 -9.30 20.76
C SER A 23 -2.85 -9.58 20.66
N PHE A 24 -3.70 -8.56 20.85
CA PHE A 24 -5.15 -8.69 20.72
C PHE A 24 -5.57 -9.06 19.28
N LEU A 25 -4.96 -8.44 18.27
CA LEU A 25 -5.21 -8.79 16.87
C LEU A 25 -4.82 -10.25 16.56
N ARG A 26 -3.66 -10.72 17.07
CA ARG A 26 -3.24 -12.13 16.92
C ARG A 26 -4.19 -13.11 17.61
N SER A 27 -4.85 -12.69 18.69
CA SER A 27 -5.86 -13.49 19.39
C SER A 27 -7.24 -13.53 18.68
N GLY A 28 -7.39 -12.81 17.56
CA GLY A 28 -8.64 -12.71 16.81
C GLY A 28 -9.63 -11.66 17.33
N ALA A 29 -9.20 -10.77 18.24
CA ALA A 29 -10.05 -9.69 18.75
C ALA A 29 -10.14 -8.52 17.76
N ARG A 30 -11.26 -7.78 17.78
CA ARG A 30 -11.42 -6.53 17.03
C ARG A 30 -10.82 -5.39 17.84
N VAL A 31 -9.89 -4.64 17.26
CA VAL A 31 -9.17 -3.57 17.99
C VAL A 31 -9.45 -2.20 17.35
N ARG A 32 -9.74 -1.20 18.19
CA ARG A 32 -9.89 0.22 17.82
C ARG A 32 -8.81 1.04 18.51
N SER A 33 -8.33 2.09 17.86
CA SER A 33 -7.34 2.99 18.48
C SER A 33 -7.62 4.46 18.20
N PHE A 34 -7.36 5.31 19.18
CA PHE A 34 -7.25 6.75 19.04
C PHE A 34 -5.89 7.20 19.55
N VAL A 35 -5.21 8.05 18.78
CA VAL A 35 -3.88 8.56 19.10
C VAL A 35 -3.95 10.08 19.19
N PRO A 36 -3.66 10.69 20.36
CA PRO A 36 -3.58 12.14 20.50
C PRO A 36 -2.52 12.72 19.55
N GLU A 37 -2.74 13.92 19.00
CA GLU A 37 -1.83 14.53 18.02
C GLU A 37 -0.39 14.72 18.52
N ALA A 38 -0.20 14.77 19.84
CA ALA A 38 1.10 14.91 20.49
C ALA A 38 1.98 13.64 20.43
N GLU A 39 1.43 12.46 20.12
CA GLU A 39 2.11 11.16 20.23
C GLU A 39 2.25 10.46 18.85
N ARG A 40 2.58 11.22 17.79
CA ARG A 40 2.59 10.71 16.41
C ARG A 40 3.69 9.70 16.07
N SER A 41 4.77 9.56 16.86
CA SER A 41 5.89 8.69 16.46
C SER A 41 5.55 7.19 16.48
N PRO A 42 4.77 6.65 17.43
CA PRO A 42 4.39 5.23 17.42
C PRO A 42 3.08 4.96 16.65
N SER A 43 2.38 6.00 16.19
CA SER A 43 1.21 5.91 15.30
C SER A 43 1.50 5.20 13.98
N ALA A 44 2.76 5.21 13.49
CA ALA A 44 3.14 4.50 12.27
C ALA A 44 3.18 2.98 12.49
N ALA A 45 3.68 2.53 13.64
CA ALA A 45 3.77 1.10 13.99
C ALA A 45 2.38 0.46 14.20
N LEU A 46 1.43 1.21 14.79
CA LEU A 46 0.03 0.77 14.88
C LEU A 46 -0.66 0.70 13.50
N ALA A 47 -0.33 1.60 12.57
CA ALA A 47 -0.92 1.64 11.23
C ALA A 47 -0.53 0.44 10.35
N GLU A 48 0.58 -0.24 10.67
CA GLU A 48 1.03 -1.46 9.97
C GLU A 48 0.33 -2.74 10.46
N LEU A 49 -0.43 -2.68 11.56
CA LEU A 49 -1.15 -3.82 12.10
C LEU A 49 -2.47 -4.07 11.35
N ASN A 50 -2.50 -5.10 10.51
CA ASN A 50 -3.70 -5.53 9.77
C ASN A 50 -4.87 -5.84 10.73
N GLY A 51 -6.02 -5.19 10.50
CA GLY A 51 -7.26 -5.39 11.28
C GLY A 51 -7.52 -4.35 12.38
N LEU A 52 -6.61 -3.39 12.59
CA LEU A 52 -6.80 -2.24 13.48
C LEU A 52 -7.71 -1.18 12.84
N LEU A 53 -8.72 -0.68 13.58
CA LEU A 53 -9.53 0.46 13.15
C LEU A 53 -9.06 1.74 13.86
N ARG A 54 -8.61 2.74 13.08
CA ARG A 54 -8.26 4.06 13.60
C ARG A 54 -9.50 4.93 13.73
N CYS A 55 -9.66 5.56 14.89
CA CYS A 55 -10.78 6.43 15.22
C CYS A 55 -10.32 7.89 15.30
N ALA A 56 -11.21 8.82 14.95
CA ALA A 56 -10.96 10.26 14.92
C ALA A 56 -11.05 10.91 16.32
N SER A 57 -11.69 10.25 17.28
CA SER A 57 -11.83 10.74 18.66
C SER A 57 -11.79 9.62 19.72
N PRO A 58 -11.48 9.96 21.00
CA PRO A 58 -11.56 9.01 22.12
C PRO A 58 -12.93 8.36 22.27
N VAL A 59 -14.03 9.12 22.05
CA VAL A 59 -15.40 8.59 22.09
C VAL A 59 -15.63 7.54 21.03
N GLU A 60 -15.15 7.77 19.81
CA GLU A 60 -15.34 6.84 18.71
C GLU A 60 -14.56 5.54 18.93
N ALA A 61 -13.32 5.64 19.44
CA ALA A 61 -12.53 4.48 19.84
C ALA A 61 -13.24 3.68 20.94
N ALA A 62 -13.74 4.38 21.96
CA ALA A 62 -14.39 3.76 23.10
C ALA A 62 -15.81 3.24 22.79
N ARG A 63 -16.52 3.72 21.76
CA ARG A 63 -17.91 3.33 21.46
C ARG A 63 -18.05 1.81 21.26
N ASP A 64 -19.01 1.17 21.94
CA ASP A 64 -19.26 -0.29 21.90
C ASP A 64 -18.10 -1.25 22.24
N ALA A 65 -16.90 -0.74 22.56
CA ALA A 65 -15.80 -1.52 23.11
C ALA A 65 -16.14 -2.25 24.43
N ALA A 66 -15.59 -3.45 24.64
CA ALA A 66 -15.66 -4.19 25.90
C ALA A 66 -14.63 -3.70 26.93
N LEU A 67 -13.56 -3.09 26.44
CA LEU A 67 -12.36 -2.73 27.21
C LEU A 67 -11.75 -1.47 26.61
N VAL A 68 -11.36 -0.51 27.46
CA VAL A 68 -10.64 0.70 27.04
C VAL A 68 -9.31 0.77 27.78
N VAL A 69 -8.19 0.80 27.06
CA VAL A 69 -6.84 0.96 27.62
C VAL A 69 -6.37 2.38 27.34
N VAL A 70 -5.97 3.11 28.38
CA VAL A 70 -5.50 4.50 28.30
C VAL A 70 -4.07 4.60 28.82
N LEU A 71 -3.18 5.15 27.98
CA LEU A 71 -1.79 5.47 28.29
C LEU A 71 -1.58 6.94 27.91
N SER A 72 -1.37 7.82 28.90
CA SER A 72 -1.28 9.27 28.66
C SER A 72 -0.53 9.99 29.79
N ASP A 73 0.13 11.10 29.45
CA ASP A 73 0.81 11.96 30.41
C ASP A 73 -0.17 12.85 31.23
N ALA A 74 0.39 13.49 32.25
CA ALA A 74 -0.34 14.19 33.30
C ALA A 74 -1.22 15.37 32.84
N GLY A 75 -0.98 15.92 31.64
CA GLY A 75 -1.57 17.18 31.22
C GLY A 75 -2.99 17.09 30.63
N GLY A 76 -3.40 15.91 30.13
CA GLY A 76 -4.58 15.78 29.25
C GLY A 76 -5.77 14.99 29.80
N VAL A 77 -5.69 14.45 31.02
CA VAL A 77 -6.67 13.49 31.56
C VAL A 77 -8.10 14.07 31.63
N ASP A 78 -8.25 15.33 32.05
CA ASP A 78 -9.57 15.97 32.13
C ASP A 78 -10.21 16.17 30.76
N GLU A 79 -9.44 16.52 29.73
CA GLU A 79 -9.95 16.66 28.37
C GLU A 79 -10.30 15.28 27.76
N LEU A 80 -9.48 14.26 28.02
CA LEU A 80 -9.68 12.90 27.53
C LEU A 80 -10.93 12.22 28.12
N PHE A 81 -11.24 12.49 29.39
CA PHE A 81 -12.43 11.91 30.05
C PHE A 81 -13.65 12.81 29.97
N PHE A 82 -13.50 14.12 30.15
CA PHE A 82 -14.61 15.07 30.35
C PHE A 82 -14.71 16.18 29.28
N GLY A 83 -13.73 16.28 28.38
CA GLY A 83 -13.73 17.26 27.27
C GLY A 83 -14.91 17.08 26.32
N VAL A 84 -14.99 17.95 25.30
CA VAL A 84 -16.12 17.95 24.35
C VAL A 84 -16.30 16.56 23.71
N GLU A 85 -15.21 15.83 23.49
CA GLU A 85 -15.16 14.46 22.96
C GLU A 85 -14.55 13.45 23.97
N GLY A 86 -14.81 13.61 25.27
CA GLY A 86 -14.25 12.75 26.31
C GLY A 86 -14.93 11.37 26.43
N ILE A 87 -14.15 10.36 26.85
CA ILE A 87 -14.57 8.94 26.99
C ILE A 87 -15.86 8.79 27.82
N ALA A 88 -16.04 9.61 28.87
CA ALA A 88 -17.19 9.54 29.76
C ALA A 88 -18.54 9.78 29.06
N LYS A 89 -18.55 10.41 27.88
CA LYS A 89 -19.77 10.70 27.12
C LYS A 89 -20.34 9.51 26.35
N GLY A 90 -19.64 8.36 26.34
CA GLY A 90 -19.92 7.20 25.49
C GLY A 90 -20.55 5.95 26.15
N GLU A 91 -21.08 6.04 27.38
CA GLU A 91 -21.60 4.93 28.22
C GLU A 91 -20.55 3.91 28.75
N LYS A 92 -20.81 3.41 29.98
CA LYS A 92 -19.89 2.78 30.94
C LYS A 92 -19.09 1.57 30.42
N LYS A 93 -17.78 1.52 30.74
CA LYS A 93 -16.83 0.44 30.44
C LYS A 93 -15.79 0.32 31.54
N ASP A 94 -15.25 -0.87 31.73
CA ASP A 94 -14.04 -1.05 32.54
C ASP A 94 -12.85 -0.44 31.78
N VAL A 95 -12.22 0.56 32.38
CA VAL A 95 -11.11 1.34 31.81
C VAL A 95 -9.82 0.95 32.52
N PHE A 96 -8.81 0.58 31.75
CA PHE A 96 -7.50 0.21 32.26
C PHE A 96 -6.53 1.35 31.99
N LEU A 97 -5.95 1.91 33.05
CA LEU A 97 -4.95 2.95 32.96
C LEU A 97 -3.59 2.37 33.29
N LEU A 98 -2.68 2.48 32.33
CA LEU A 98 -1.38 1.83 32.36
C LEU A 98 -0.34 2.96 32.31
N ASP A 99 0.52 3.01 33.33
CA ASP A 99 1.59 3.99 33.61
C ASP A 99 1.35 5.49 33.26
N GLY A 100 0.84 6.28 34.21
CA GLY A 100 0.78 7.75 34.10
C GLY A 100 0.19 8.46 35.33
N TYR A 101 0.76 9.61 35.72
CA TYR A 101 0.32 10.44 36.85
C TYR A 101 -0.76 11.44 36.45
N ILE A 102 -1.88 11.48 37.19
CA ILE A 102 -2.59 12.62 37.83
C ILE A 102 -4.03 12.14 38.03
N PHE A 103 -4.43 11.97 39.29
CA PHE A 103 -5.81 11.67 39.67
C PHE A 103 -6.39 12.92 40.33
N SER A 104 -7.00 13.78 39.54
CA SER A 104 -7.87 14.88 39.99
C SER A 104 -8.96 15.07 38.94
N GLY A 105 -10.16 15.53 39.33
CA GLY A 105 -11.24 15.82 38.39
C GLY A 105 -12.20 14.67 38.06
N LEU A 106 -11.87 13.42 38.39
CA LEU A 106 -12.75 12.26 38.11
C LEU A 106 -14.02 12.22 39.00
N SER A 107 -15.17 11.95 38.39
CA SER A 107 -16.42 11.68 39.13
C SER A 107 -16.35 10.36 39.89
N ASP A 108 -17.04 10.24 41.04
CA ASP A 108 -17.02 9.01 41.86
C ASP A 108 -17.61 7.79 41.14
N GLU A 109 -18.50 8.02 40.17
CA GLU A 109 -19.09 6.96 39.34
C GLU A 109 -18.06 6.36 38.37
N LEU A 110 -17.19 7.18 37.78
CA LEU A 110 -16.11 6.72 36.90
C LEU A 110 -15.02 5.98 37.69
N LYS A 111 -14.75 6.41 38.93
CA LYS A 111 -13.75 5.78 39.79
C LYS A 111 -14.00 4.29 40.06
N GLN A 112 -15.26 3.84 39.99
CA GLN A 112 -15.63 2.44 40.22
C GLN A 112 -15.32 1.51 39.03
N HIS A 113 -15.06 2.08 37.85
CA HIS A 113 -14.83 1.34 36.62
C HIS A 113 -13.39 1.45 36.11
N ILE A 114 -12.47 2.03 36.92
CA ILE A 114 -11.06 2.21 36.54
C ILE A 114 -10.19 1.17 37.24
N ILE A 115 -9.41 0.44 36.46
CA ILE A 115 -8.36 -0.49 36.90
C ILE A 115 -7.00 0.13 36.59
N ILE A 116 -6.11 0.19 37.57
CA ILE A 116 -4.82 0.88 37.46
C ILE A 116 -3.69 -0.15 37.53
N VAL A 117 -2.81 -0.12 36.54
CA VAL A 117 -1.61 -0.97 36.49
C VAL A 117 -0.37 -0.07 36.53
N ALA A 118 0.32 -0.08 37.67
CA ALA A 118 1.52 0.73 37.92
C ALA A 118 2.77 -0.17 37.92
N SER A 119 3.41 -0.30 36.75
CA SER A 119 4.59 -1.15 36.60
C SER A 119 5.81 -0.51 37.28
N GLY A 120 6.32 -1.12 38.37
CA GLY A 120 7.59 -0.74 39.00
C GLY A 120 7.60 0.56 39.82
N ARG A 121 6.44 1.19 40.07
CA ARG A 121 6.33 2.50 40.75
C ARG A 121 5.39 2.45 41.96
N GLN A 122 5.92 2.07 43.14
CA GLN A 122 5.16 1.96 44.39
C GLN A 122 4.51 3.28 44.84
N ASP A 123 5.12 4.42 44.52
CA ASP A 123 4.61 5.76 44.78
C ASP A 123 3.28 6.05 44.07
N ILE A 124 3.09 5.48 42.88
CA ILE A 124 1.84 5.59 42.10
C ILE A 124 0.77 4.69 42.70
N ALA A 125 1.11 3.44 43.02
CA ALA A 125 0.19 2.48 43.64
C ALA A 125 -0.39 3.01 44.97
N GLU A 126 0.44 3.67 45.81
CA GLU A 126 -0.04 4.27 47.06
C GLU A 126 -0.94 5.49 46.85
N ARG A 127 -0.63 6.37 45.88
CA ARG A 127 -1.48 7.53 45.56
C ARG A 127 -2.83 7.10 44.99
N ALA A 128 -2.84 6.09 44.13
CA ALA A 128 -4.07 5.48 43.61
C ALA A 128 -4.93 4.89 44.74
N ARG A 129 -4.35 4.09 45.66
CA ARG A 129 -5.10 3.57 46.82
C ARG A 129 -5.71 4.67 47.70
N LYS A 130 -5.02 5.82 47.85
CA LYS A 130 -5.56 6.98 48.58
C LYS A 130 -6.66 7.72 47.83
N PHE A 131 -6.70 7.64 46.51
CA PHE A 131 -7.69 8.37 45.71
C PHE A 131 -8.96 7.54 45.43
N PHE A 132 -8.80 6.24 45.17
CA PHE A 132 -9.88 5.28 44.90
C PHE A 132 -10.21 4.52 46.20
N HIS A 133 -11.11 5.08 47.01
CA HIS A 133 -11.40 4.59 48.38
C HIS A 133 -12.14 3.23 48.45
N SER A 134 -12.38 2.55 47.33
CA SER A 134 -13.03 1.23 47.32
C SER A 134 -12.82 0.48 46.00
N SER A 135 -12.18 -0.68 46.10
CA SER A 135 -12.24 -1.82 45.16
C SER A 135 -11.92 -1.57 43.68
N SER A 136 -10.63 -1.54 43.35
CA SER A 136 -10.08 -2.11 42.11
C SER A 136 -8.63 -2.53 42.36
N ALA A 137 -8.19 -3.64 41.77
CA ALA A 137 -6.95 -4.32 42.14
C ALA A 137 -5.71 -3.45 41.91
N VAL A 138 -5.03 -3.02 42.98
CA VAL A 138 -3.75 -2.29 42.92
C VAL A 138 -2.62 -3.22 43.39
N THR A 139 -1.95 -3.88 42.45
CA THR A 139 -0.76 -4.70 42.74
C THR A 139 0.49 -3.81 42.73
N ALA A 140 1.35 -4.01 43.73
CA ALA A 140 2.52 -3.15 44.01
C ALA A 140 3.84 -3.94 44.10
N ASP A 141 3.83 -5.21 43.68
CA ASP A 141 5.01 -6.05 43.65
C ASP A 141 5.74 -5.87 42.31
N GLY A 142 7.00 -5.46 42.38
CA GLY A 142 7.86 -5.16 41.22
C GLY A 142 8.24 -6.38 40.36
N SER A 143 7.42 -7.44 40.32
CA SER A 143 7.61 -8.64 39.52
C SER A 143 6.54 -8.86 38.45
N ALA A 144 5.55 -7.98 38.36
CA ALA A 144 4.44 -8.09 37.42
C ALA A 144 4.68 -7.21 36.19
N SER A 145 4.97 -7.83 35.04
CA SER A 145 4.74 -7.17 33.75
C SER A 145 3.23 -6.93 33.59
N PRO A 146 2.81 -5.94 32.78
CA PRO A 146 1.39 -5.72 32.43
C PRO A 146 0.69 -7.00 31.97
N LEU A 147 1.47 -7.88 31.30
CA LEU A 147 1.09 -9.23 30.92
C LEU A 147 0.69 -10.05 32.15
N LYS A 148 1.51 -10.21 33.19
CA LYS A 148 1.17 -11.03 34.37
C LYS A 148 -0.09 -10.59 35.12
N VAL A 149 -0.41 -9.29 35.15
CA VAL A 149 -1.67 -8.80 35.76
C VAL A 149 -2.88 -9.24 34.92
N TRP A 150 -2.73 -9.24 33.60
CA TRP A 150 -3.72 -9.79 32.67
C TRP A 150 -3.82 -11.32 32.78
N GLU A 151 -2.70 -12.03 32.86
CA GLU A 151 -2.66 -13.49 33.03
C GLU A 151 -3.33 -13.92 34.34
N ALA A 152 -3.18 -13.15 35.43
CA ALA A 152 -3.84 -13.39 36.71
C ALA A 152 -5.34 -13.02 36.72
N SER A 153 -5.72 -11.95 36.01
CA SER A 153 -7.11 -11.49 35.96
C SER A 153 -7.98 -12.35 35.04
N PHE A 154 -7.38 -12.96 34.02
CA PHE A 154 -8.10 -13.72 32.98
C PHE A 154 -7.67 -15.20 32.87
N GLY A 155 -6.63 -15.63 33.59
CA GLY A 155 -6.22 -17.04 33.71
C GLY A 155 -5.51 -17.61 32.47
N VAL A 156 -4.76 -16.81 31.72
CA VAL A 156 -4.13 -17.22 30.44
C VAL A 156 -2.68 -16.74 30.40
N ASN A 157 -1.70 -17.61 30.10
CA ASN A 157 -0.27 -17.25 29.98
C ASN A 157 0.05 -16.79 28.54
N ILE A 158 0.39 -15.51 28.36
CA ILE A 158 0.63 -14.89 27.04
C ILE A 158 2.04 -15.18 26.54
N VAL A 159 3.03 -15.26 27.43
CA VAL A 159 4.44 -15.47 27.02
C VAL A 159 4.58 -16.82 26.32
N ASP A 160 3.85 -17.84 26.78
CA ASP A 160 3.79 -19.16 26.14
C ASP A 160 3.10 -19.10 24.77
N ALA A 161 2.05 -18.30 24.62
CA ALA A 161 1.36 -18.12 23.33
C ALA A 161 2.18 -17.34 22.30
N ALA A 162 3.04 -16.41 22.74
CA ALA A 162 3.87 -15.59 21.86
C ALA A 162 5.20 -16.26 21.45
N SER A 163 5.64 -17.27 22.21
CA SER A 163 6.91 -17.99 21.98
C SER A 163 6.74 -19.40 21.41
N GLN A 164 5.50 -19.85 21.18
CA GLN A 164 5.25 -21.12 20.50
C GLN A 164 5.78 -21.09 19.06
N GLN A 165 6.66 -22.03 18.75
CA GLN A 165 6.95 -22.39 17.36
C GLN A 165 5.64 -22.74 16.64
N ILE A 166 5.59 -22.49 15.34
CA ILE A 166 4.45 -22.83 14.48
C ILE A 166 4.06 -24.29 14.78
N TYR A 167 2.88 -24.45 15.36
CA TYR A 167 2.33 -25.75 15.74
C TYR A 167 2.09 -26.58 14.47
N ASP A 168 2.92 -27.60 14.29
CA ASP A 168 2.71 -28.65 13.30
C ASP A 168 2.16 -29.89 14.02
N ALA A 169 0.85 -30.06 13.89
CA ALA A 169 0.13 -31.20 14.47
C ALA A 169 0.67 -32.56 13.99
N SER A 170 1.27 -32.62 12.80
CA SER A 170 1.86 -33.86 12.26
C SER A 170 3.17 -34.19 12.98
N THR A 171 4.05 -33.20 13.17
CA THR A 171 5.30 -33.36 13.91
C THR A 171 5.03 -33.74 15.37
N LEU A 172 4.05 -33.12 16.03
CA LEU A 172 3.67 -33.46 17.41
C LEU A 172 3.02 -34.85 17.50
N ALA A 173 2.14 -35.23 16.57
CA ALA A 173 1.54 -36.56 16.56
C ALA A 173 2.58 -37.66 16.31
N ASP A 174 3.53 -37.44 15.40
CA ASP A 174 4.62 -38.36 15.13
C ASP A 174 5.57 -38.48 16.34
N GLN A 175 5.88 -37.38 17.03
CA GLN A 175 6.65 -37.38 18.28
C GLN A 175 5.90 -38.08 19.42
N LEU A 176 4.61 -37.82 19.60
CA LEU A 176 3.75 -38.45 20.62
C LEU A 176 3.68 -39.97 20.44
N VAL A 177 3.63 -40.46 19.20
CA VAL A 177 3.61 -41.90 18.88
C VAL A 177 5.01 -42.54 19.01
N MET A 178 6.07 -41.84 18.58
CA MET A 178 7.46 -42.32 18.64
C MET A 178 8.03 -42.36 20.07
N GLU A 179 7.64 -41.41 20.93
CA GLU A 179 8.22 -41.21 22.27
C GLU A 179 7.33 -41.73 23.42
N SER A 180 6.13 -42.23 23.12
CA SER A 180 5.22 -42.80 24.13
C SER A 180 5.89 -43.97 24.84
N LYS A 181 6.01 -43.89 26.18
CA LYS A 181 6.42 -45.04 27.00
C LYS A 181 5.39 -46.17 26.82
N ALA A 182 5.86 -47.39 26.61
CA ALA A 182 5.00 -48.57 26.55
C ALA A 182 4.37 -48.80 27.93
N ALA A 183 3.14 -48.35 28.11
CA ALA A 183 2.34 -48.68 29.28
C ALA A 183 1.92 -50.16 29.19
N ASN A 184 2.18 -50.94 30.24
CA ASN A 184 1.90 -52.37 30.25
C ASN A 184 0.62 -52.73 31.03
N ARG A 185 0.17 -51.87 31.96
CA ARG A 185 -1.01 -52.12 32.81
C ARG A 185 -2.07 -51.02 32.71
N ILE A 186 -3.25 -51.39 32.21
CA ILE A 186 -4.39 -50.48 31.99
C ILE A 186 -5.55 -50.89 32.89
N GLY A 187 -6.04 -49.94 33.70
CA GLY A 187 -7.33 -50.04 34.37
C GLY A 187 -8.44 -49.57 33.43
N PHE A 188 -9.55 -50.31 33.33
CA PHE A 188 -10.69 -49.93 32.48
C PHE A 188 -12.00 -49.98 33.27
N ILE A 189 -12.62 -48.82 33.47
CA ILE A 189 -13.87 -48.70 34.21
C ILE A 189 -15.01 -48.38 33.23
N GLY A 190 -16.01 -49.27 33.16
CA GLY A 190 -17.17 -49.15 32.29
C GLY A 190 -17.05 -49.98 31.03
N LEU A 191 -17.25 -51.30 31.13
CA LEU A 191 -17.26 -52.25 30.01
C LEU A 191 -18.57 -52.25 29.23
N GLY A 192 -19.41 -51.21 29.29
CA GLY A 192 -20.71 -51.16 28.61
C GLY A 192 -20.61 -51.38 27.08
N ALA A 193 -21.67 -51.04 26.35
CA ALA A 193 -21.78 -51.38 24.92
C ALA A 193 -20.52 -51.01 24.09
N MET A 194 -19.92 -49.84 24.33
CA MET A 194 -18.65 -49.46 23.68
C MET A 194 -17.40 -49.89 24.46
N GLY A 195 -17.42 -49.75 25.79
CA GLY A 195 -16.26 -50.05 26.64
C GLY A 195 -15.81 -51.52 26.55
N PHE A 196 -16.73 -52.47 26.37
CA PHE A 196 -16.36 -53.88 26.16
C PHE A 196 -15.47 -54.05 24.92
N GLY A 197 -15.83 -53.38 23.81
CA GLY A 197 -15.07 -53.44 22.56
C GLY A 197 -13.68 -52.85 22.73
N MET A 198 -13.60 -51.66 23.35
CA MET A 198 -12.34 -50.97 23.65
C MET A 198 -11.42 -51.82 24.51
N ALA A 199 -11.92 -52.31 25.65
CA ALA A 199 -11.12 -53.14 26.58
C ALA A 199 -10.68 -54.46 25.93
N SER A 200 -11.55 -55.09 25.14
CA SER A 200 -11.23 -56.34 24.43
C SER A 200 -10.18 -56.12 23.34
N HIS A 201 -10.21 -54.96 22.67
CA HIS A 201 -9.20 -54.61 21.68
C HIS A 201 -7.84 -54.34 22.34
N LEU A 202 -7.82 -53.60 23.45
CA LEU A 202 -6.59 -53.40 24.25
C LEU A 202 -5.97 -54.74 24.68
N LEU A 203 -6.77 -55.71 25.12
CA LEU A 203 -6.27 -57.07 25.42
C LEU A 203 -5.64 -57.75 24.19
N LYS A 204 -6.31 -57.69 23.02
CA LYS A 204 -5.79 -58.28 21.77
C LYS A 204 -4.49 -57.63 21.31
N SER A 205 -4.32 -56.34 21.61
CA SER A 205 -3.12 -55.57 21.31
C SER A 205 -1.97 -55.80 22.31
N GLY A 206 -2.14 -56.73 23.25
CA GLY A 206 -1.07 -57.18 24.16
C GLY A 206 -0.99 -56.45 25.50
N PHE A 207 -1.92 -55.53 25.79
CA PHE A 207 -1.95 -54.82 27.08
C PHE A 207 -2.53 -55.71 28.19
N CYS A 208 -2.01 -55.57 29.42
CA CYS A 208 -2.63 -56.17 30.59
C CYS A 208 -3.79 -55.28 31.06
N VAL A 209 -5.03 -55.67 30.75
CA VAL A 209 -6.23 -54.89 31.10
C VAL A 209 -6.93 -55.50 32.32
N VAL A 210 -7.08 -54.67 33.36
CA VAL A 210 -7.88 -54.96 34.55
C VAL A 210 -9.13 -54.10 34.47
N ALA A 211 -10.32 -54.71 34.50
CA ALA A 211 -11.56 -53.99 34.27
C ALA A 211 -12.59 -54.12 35.40
N TYR A 212 -13.48 -53.13 35.46
CA TYR A 212 -14.67 -53.12 36.29
C TYR A 212 -15.89 -52.58 35.54
N ASP A 213 -17.03 -53.24 35.73
CA ASP A 213 -18.35 -52.78 35.31
C ASP A 213 -19.38 -53.21 36.35
N VAL A 214 -20.41 -52.39 36.55
CA VAL A 214 -21.50 -52.68 37.49
C VAL A 214 -22.33 -53.90 37.04
N TYR A 215 -22.33 -54.21 35.74
CA TYR A 215 -23.08 -55.32 35.15
C TYR A 215 -22.24 -56.60 35.09
N LYS A 216 -22.42 -57.47 36.10
CA LYS A 216 -21.68 -58.74 36.28
C LYS A 216 -21.59 -59.64 35.03
N PRO A 217 -22.62 -59.77 34.18
CA PRO A 217 -22.51 -60.59 32.96
C PRO A 217 -21.44 -60.10 31.97
N THR A 218 -21.24 -58.78 31.86
CA THR A 218 -20.18 -58.22 31.00
C THR A 218 -18.80 -58.53 31.55
N MET A 219 -18.65 -58.52 32.88
CA MET A 219 -17.42 -58.88 33.57
C MET A 219 -17.06 -60.36 33.33
N ALA A 220 -18.02 -61.27 33.42
CA ALA A 220 -17.80 -62.68 33.09
C ALA A 220 -17.35 -62.86 31.63
N ARG A 221 -18.01 -62.18 30.69
CA ARG A 221 -17.63 -62.21 29.26
C ARG A 221 -16.23 -61.65 29.00
N PHE A 222 -15.79 -60.67 29.77
CA PHE A 222 -14.45 -60.09 29.64
C PHE A 222 -13.38 -61.03 30.21
N ALA A 223 -13.70 -61.71 31.33
CA ALA A 223 -12.84 -62.75 31.90
C ALA A 223 -12.66 -63.94 30.94
N ASP A 224 -13.72 -64.34 30.24
CA ASP A 224 -13.66 -65.40 29.21
C ASP A 224 -12.72 -65.04 28.03
N LEU A 225 -12.47 -63.75 27.78
CA LEU A 225 -11.52 -63.26 26.79
C LEU A 225 -10.07 -63.16 27.32
N GLY A 226 -9.83 -63.60 28.57
CA GLY A 226 -8.52 -63.52 29.22
C GLY A 226 -8.27 -62.20 29.96
N GLY A 227 -9.27 -61.34 30.10
CA GLY A 227 -9.19 -60.09 30.86
C GLY A 227 -9.23 -60.30 32.37
N SER A 228 -8.52 -59.46 33.13
CA SER A 228 -8.63 -59.46 34.59
C SER A 228 -9.81 -58.61 35.03
N THR A 229 -10.59 -59.09 36.01
CA THR A 229 -11.75 -58.36 36.55
C THR A 229 -11.64 -58.16 38.06
N LYS A 230 -12.16 -57.03 38.57
CA LYS A 230 -12.15 -56.68 40.00
C LYS A 230 -13.54 -56.33 40.53
N GLY A 231 -13.69 -56.26 41.85
CA GLY A 231 -14.99 -56.04 42.52
C GLY A 231 -15.39 -54.57 42.66
N SER A 232 -14.45 -53.63 42.47
CA SER A 232 -14.68 -52.19 42.67
C SER A 232 -13.73 -51.31 41.83
N PRO A 233 -14.06 -50.02 41.61
CA PRO A 233 -13.17 -49.05 40.97
C PRO A 233 -11.80 -48.91 41.67
N GLU A 234 -11.77 -48.85 43.00
CA GLU A 234 -10.50 -48.82 43.77
C GLU A 234 -9.62 -50.05 43.50
N GLU A 235 -10.20 -51.24 43.32
CA GLU A 235 -9.42 -52.44 43.05
C GLU A 235 -8.84 -52.46 41.63
N VAL A 236 -9.52 -51.84 40.67
CA VAL A 236 -9.01 -51.64 39.30
C VAL A 236 -7.89 -50.61 39.26
N ALA A 237 -8.00 -49.55 40.07
CA ALA A 237 -7.06 -48.44 40.06
C ALA A 237 -5.71 -48.73 40.76
N LYS A 238 -5.56 -49.89 41.41
CA LYS A 238 -4.30 -50.32 42.04
C LYS A 238 -3.28 -50.76 40.99
N ASP A 239 -2.07 -50.22 41.08
CA ASP A 239 -0.89 -50.57 40.28
C ASP A 239 -1.06 -50.41 38.75
N VAL A 240 -1.95 -49.52 38.31
CA VAL A 240 -2.15 -49.17 36.89
C VAL A 240 -1.40 -47.91 36.50
N GLU A 241 -0.88 -47.92 35.27
CA GLU A 241 -0.17 -46.77 34.68
C GLU A 241 -1.15 -45.84 33.96
N ILE A 242 -2.22 -46.41 33.41
CA ILE A 242 -3.31 -45.70 32.74
C ILE A 242 -4.65 -46.20 33.28
N LEU A 243 -5.55 -45.29 33.65
CA LEU A 243 -6.93 -45.58 34.01
C LEU A 243 -7.89 -44.99 32.98
N ILE A 244 -8.61 -45.83 32.24
CA ILE A 244 -9.61 -45.40 31.25
C ILE A 244 -11.01 -45.46 31.87
N ILE A 245 -11.79 -44.40 31.69
CA ILE A 245 -13.15 -44.26 32.23
C ILE A 245 -14.14 -44.08 31.09
N MET A 246 -15.01 -45.08 30.92
CA MET A 246 -16.02 -45.17 29.86
C MET A 246 -17.41 -45.49 30.44
N VAL A 247 -17.97 -44.50 31.13
CA VAL A 247 -19.28 -44.57 31.79
C VAL A 247 -20.27 -43.61 31.13
N ALA A 248 -21.56 -43.72 31.47
CA ALA A 248 -22.61 -43.07 30.68
C ALA A 248 -22.74 -41.56 30.91
N ASN A 249 -22.29 -41.03 32.06
CA ASN A 249 -22.45 -39.62 32.42
C ASN A 249 -21.48 -39.17 33.53
N GLU A 250 -21.48 -37.85 33.79
CA GLU A 250 -20.67 -37.19 34.82
C GLU A 250 -20.85 -37.74 36.23
N SER A 251 -22.09 -38.01 36.65
CA SER A 251 -22.36 -38.54 38.00
C SER A 251 -21.72 -39.93 38.18
N GLN A 252 -21.74 -40.75 37.14
CA GLN A 252 -21.04 -42.03 37.15
C GLN A 252 -19.52 -41.85 37.13
N ALA A 253 -19.00 -40.92 36.31
CA ALA A 253 -17.57 -40.63 36.25
C ALA A 253 -17.03 -40.12 37.60
N ASP A 254 -17.77 -39.23 38.25
CA ASP A 254 -17.49 -38.73 39.59
C ASP A 254 -17.55 -39.84 40.64
N SER A 255 -18.59 -40.68 40.58
CA SER A 255 -18.78 -41.80 41.51
C SER A 255 -17.66 -42.83 41.41
N VAL A 256 -17.23 -43.21 40.21
CA VAL A 256 -16.14 -44.19 40.06
C VAL A 256 -14.77 -43.63 40.42
N LEU A 257 -14.59 -42.31 40.38
CA LEU A 257 -13.35 -41.65 40.76
C LEU A 257 -13.29 -41.35 42.27
N PHE A 258 -14.34 -40.76 42.84
CA PHE A 258 -14.34 -40.18 44.19
C PHE A 258 -15.44 -40.73 45.12
N GLY A 259 -16.31 -41.61 44.64
CA GLY A 259 -17.36 -42.23 45.45
C GLY A 259 -16.81 -43.22 46.49
N ASN A 260 -17.72 -43.90 47.20
CA ASN A 260 -17.33 -44.99 48.11
C ASN A 260 -16.64 -46.10 47.31
N ALA A 261 -15.39 -46.42 47.66
CA ALA A 261 -14.50 -47.31 46.90
C ALA A 261 -14.10 -46.77 45.49
N GLY A 262 -13.99 -45.44 45.35
CA GLY A 262 -13.55 -44.77 44.13
C GLY A 262 -12.07 -44.97 43.82
N ALA A 263 -11.69 -44.74 42.57
CA ALA A 263 -10.35 -44.98 42.05
C ALA A 263 -9.27 -44.04 42.64
N VAL A 264 -9.58 -42.75 42.84
CA VAL A 264 -8.57 -41.70 43.13
C VAL A 264 -7.75 -41.95 44.40
N PRO A 265 -8.33 -42.35 45.55
CA PRO A 265 -7.57 -42.53 46.79
C PRO A 265 -6.42 -43.54 46.71
N VAL A 266 -6.46 -44.46 45.75
CA VAL A 266 -5.48 -45.56 45.58
C VAL A 266 -4.63 -45.44 44.31
N LEU A 267 -4.85 -44.40 43.49
CA LEU A 267 -4.00 -44.14 42.33
C LEU A 267 -2.55 -43.88 42.77
N SER A 268 -1.63 -44.49 42.03
CA SER A 268 -0.19 -44.27 42.22
C SER A 268 0.20 -42.87 41.74
N ALA A 269 1.32 -42.37 42.26
CA ALA A 269 1.81 -41.08 41.81
C ALA A 269 2.21 -41.15 40.32
N GLY A 270 1.76 -40.18 39.53
CA GLY A 270 2.06 -40.11 38.09
C GLY A 270 1.11 -40.89 37.17
N THR A 271 0.07 -41.56 37.69
CA THR A 271 -0.90 -42.28 36.85
C THR A 271 -1.67 -41.33 35.91
N SER A 272 -1.89 -41.75 34.66
CA SER A 272 -2.71 -41.02 33.68
C SER A 272 -4.16 -41.52 33.68
N VAL A 273 -5.12 -40.62 33.85
CA VAL A 273 -6.55 -40.88 33.77
C VAL A 273 -7.05 -40.41 32.40
N ILE A 274 -7.57 -41.34 31.60
CA ILE A 274 -8.21 -41.07 30.30
C ILE A 274 -9.72 -41.09 30.50
N LEU A 275 -10.36 -39.93 30.34
CA LEU A 275 -11.81 -39.82 30.41
C LEU A 275 -12.41 -39.91 29.00
N SER A 276 -13.01 -41.05 28.68
CA SER A 276 -13.68 -41.28 27.38
C SER A 276 -15.20 -41.17 27.45
N SER A 277 -15.72 -40.81 28.62
CA SER A 277 -17.14 -40.69 28.91
C SER A 277 -17.71 -39.39 28.34
N THR A 278 -18.99 -39.38 27.99
CA THR A 278 -19.67 -38.16 27.56
C THR A 278 -19.95 -37.26 28.77
N VAL A 279 -19.15 -36.21 28.93
CA VAL A 279 -19.21 -35.25 30.05
C VAL A 279 -19.14 -33.81 29.53
N SER A 280 -19.55 -32.84 30.35
CA SER A 280 -19.43 -31.42 30.02
C SER A 280 -18.00 -30.90 30.19
N PRO A 281 -17.59 -29.86 29.45
CA PRO A 281 -16.29 -29.22 29.62
C PRO A 281 -16.06 -28.68 31.04
N GLY A 282 -17.11 -28.16 31.68
CA GLY A 282 -17.03 -27.67 33.07
C GLY A 282 -16.70 -28.78 34.07
N PHE A 283 -17.23 -29.99 33.84
CA PHE A 283 -16.90 -31.17 34.64
C PHE A 283 -15.43 -31.56 34.50
N VAL A 284 -14.88 -31.56 33.27
CA VAL A 284 -13.46 -31.89 33.01
C VAL A 284 -12.52 -30.90 33.72
N ILE A 285 -12.81 -29.60 33.63
CA ILE A 285 -12.01 -28.55 34.31
C ILE A 285 -12.04 -28.74 35.84
N HIS A 286 -13.23 -29.01 36.40
CA HIS A 286 -13.38 -29.24 37.82
C HIS A 286 -12.69 -30.54 38.28
N LEU A 287 -12.78 -31.59 37.46
CA LEU A 287 -12.11 -32.86 37.69
C LEU A 287 -10.59 -32.69 37.71
N ASN A 288 -10.02 -31.95 36.75
CA ASN A 288 -8.58 -31.69 36.71
C ASN A 288 -8.09 -31.03 38.00
N ARG A 289 -8.78 -29.98 38.47
CA ARG A 289 -8.44 -29.30 39.74
C ARG A 289 -8.50 -30.24 40.95
N ARG A 290 -9.47 -31.15 40.97
CA ARG A 290 -9.62 -32.12 42.07
C ARG A 290 -8.51 -33.18 42.04
N LEU A 291 -8.08 -33.63 40.86
CA LEU A 291 -6.97 -34.56 40.73
C LEU A 291 -5.61 -33.89 41.08
N GLU A 292 -5.44 -32.62 40.72
CA GLU A 292 -4.27 -31.81 41.12
C GLU A 292 -4.18 -31.65 42.65
N ALA A 293 -5.32 -31.43 43.32
CA ALA A 293 -5.38 -31.26 44.77
C ALA A 293 -4.89 -32.49 45.56
N GLU A 294 -4.93 -33.69 44.97
CA GLU A 294 -4.43 -34.91 45.61
C GLU A 294 -2.89 -34.93 45.75
N CYS A 295 -2.16 -34.01 45.09
CA CYS A 295 -0.70 -33.85 45.21
C CYS A 295 0.10 -35.12 44.84
N ARG A 296 -0.46 -35.99 43.97
CA ARG A 296 0.16 -37.22 43.47
C ARG A 296 0.59 -37.15 42.00
N GLN A 297 0.60 -35.97 41.39
CA GLN A 297 0.92 -35.79 39.96
C GLN A 297 0.04 -36.65 39.03
N ILE A 298 -1.24 -36.81 39.36
CA ILE A 298 -2.19 -37.53 38.51
C ILE A 298 -2.45 -36.68 37.27
N LYS A 299 -2.35 -37.30 36.08
CA LYS A 299 -2.47 -36.61 34.78
C LYS A 299 -3.85 -36.88 34.20
N LEU A 300 -4.53 -35.87 33.69
CA LEU A 300 -5.83 -36.05 33.04
C LEU A 300 -5.72 -35.88 31.52
N VAL A 301 -6.31 -36.82 30.79
CA VAL A 301 -6.55 -36.72 29.34
C VAL A 301 -8.06 -36.82 29.11
N ASP A 302 -8.66 -35.76 28.58
CA ASP A 302 -10.03 -35.77 28.10
C ASP A 302 -10.05 -36.34 26.68
N ALA A 303 -10.70 -37.49 26.52
CA ALA A 303 -10.58 -38.35 25.33
C ALA A 303 -11.92 -38.93 24.85
N PRO A 304 -12.95 -38.11 24.55
CA PRO A 304 -14.23 -38.62 24.06
C PRO A 304 -14.07 -39.39 22.74
N VAL A 305 -14.90 -40.42 22.58
CA VAL A 305 -14.80 -41.38 21.47
C VAL A 305 -16.02 -41.37 20.55
N SER A 306 -15.79 -41.61 19.26
CA SER A 306 -16.83 -41.71 18.23
C SER A 306 -16.63 -42.95 17.35
N GLY A 307 -17.73 -43.57 16.92
CA GLY A 307 -17.72 -44.74 16.03
C GLY A 307 -18.59 -45.93 16.46
N GLY A 308 -19.16 -45.90 17.68
CA GLY A 308 -20.11 -46.90 18.14
C GLY A 308 -19.51 -48.27 18.46
N VAL A 309 -20.35 -49.19 18.93
CA VAL A 309 -19.96 -50.52 19.47
C VAL A 309 -19.12 -51.34 18.49
N LYS A 310 -19.45 -51.31 17.19
CA LYS A 310 -18.75 -52.09 16.18
C LYS A 310 -17.31 -51.61 15.99
N ARG A 311 -17.11 -50.30 15.80
CA ARG A 311 -15.77 -49.71 15.65
C ARG A 311 -14.96 -49.83 16.93
N ALA A 312 -15.62 -49.80 18.10
CA ALA A 312 -15.00 -50.11 19.38
C ALA A 312 -14.41 -51.52 19.44
N ALA A 313 -15.15 -52.53 18.96
CA ALA A 313 -14.66 -53.91 18.90
C ALA A 313 -13.53 -54.11 17.87
N ASP A 314 -13.59 -53.36 16.77
CA ASP A 314 -12.65 -53.47 15.65
C ASP A 314 -11.37 -52.62 15.86
N GLY A 315 -11.30 -51.80 16.92
CA GLY A 315 -10.15 -50.93 17.20
C GLY A 315 -10.04 -49.72 16.26
N THR A 316 -11.15 -49.31 15.66
CA THR A 316 -11.20 -48.23 14.65
C THR A 316 -11.98 -47.02 15.15
N LEU A 317 -12.07 -46.83 16.48
CA LEU A 317 -12.72 -45.65 17.06
C LEU A 317 -11.91 -44.40 16.78
N THR A 318 -12.61 -43.32 16.50
CA THR A 318 -12.02 -41.99 16.53
C THR A 318 -11.96 -41.53 17.98
N ILE A 319 -10.76 -41.17 18.46
CA ILE A 319 -10.58 -40.63 19.81
C ILE A 319 -10.07 -39.20 19.71
N MET A 320 -10.75 -38.28 20.38
CA MET A 320 -10.41 -36.85 20.41
C MET A 320 -9.71 -36.54 21.72
N ALA A 321 -8.39 -36.42 21.73
CA ALA A 321 -7.62 -36.29 22.96
C ALA A 321 -7.20 -34.84 23.25
N SER A 322 -7.35 -34.40 24.50
CA SER A 322 -6.78 -33.15 25.02
C SER A 322 -6.25 -33.37 26.43
N GLY A 323 -5.13 -32.72 26.75
CA GLY A 323 -4.42 -32.86 28.02
C GLY A 323 -3.11 -32.07 27.96
N THR A 324 -2.34 -32.05 29.04
CA THR A 324 -0.98 -31.49 29.00
C THR A 324 -0.11 -32.32 28.05
N ASP A 325 0.93 -31.71 27.47
CA ASP A 325 1.86 -32.42 26.58
C ASP A 325 2.42 -33.69 27.27
N GLU A 326 2.75 -33.59 28.55
CA GLU A 326 3.21 -34.73 29.35
C GLU A 326 2.13 -35.83 29.48
N ALA A 327 0.86 -35.47 29.65
CA ALA A 327 -0.25 -36.42 29.72
C ALA A 327 -0.52 -37.09 28.36
N LEU A 328 -0.45 -36.33 27.28
CA LEU A 328 -0.61 -36.83 25.91
C LEU A 328 0.56 -37.74 25.52
N HIS A 329 1.82 -37.38 25.84
CA HIS A 329 2.97 -38.26 25.62
C HIS A 329 2.87 -39.58 26.39
N CYS A 330 2.35 -39.55 27.62
CA CYS A 330 2.16 -40.77 28.41
C CYS A 330 1.00 -41.66 27.91
N THR A 331 0.16 -41.17 27.00
CA THR A 331 -1.05 -41.86 26.51
C THR A 331 -1.08 -42.02 24.98
N GLY A 332 -0.05 -41.52 24.27
CA GLY A 332 0.00 -41.40 22.82
C GLY A 332 -0.09 -42.73 22.08
N SER A 333 0.42 -43.83 22.66
CA SER A 333 0.27 -45.18 22.12
C SER A 333 -1.17 -45.68 22.02
N VAL A 334 -2.16 -44.90 22.48
CA VAL A 334 -3.59 -45.26 22.55
C VAL A 334 -4.48 -44.35 21.64
N LEU A 335 -3.94 -43.33 20.92
CA LEU A 335 -4.74 -42.27 20.26
C LEU A 335 -4.22 -41.88 18.82
N SER A 336 -5.04 -41.90 17.73
CA SER A 336 -4.65 -41.34 16.39
C SER A 336 -5.77 -40.91 15.37
N VAL A 337 -5.50 -39.83 14.62
CA VAL A 337 -6.02 -39.10 13.39
C VAL A 337 -7.29 -39.56 12.59
N ASP A 338 -8.50 -39.03 12.87
CA ASP A 338 -9.76 -39.28 12.11
C ASP A 338 -10.75 -38.07 12.19
N ILE A 339 -10.21 -36.85 12.28
CA ILE A 339 -10.89 -35.72 12.95
C ILE A 339 -11.98 -35.03 12.11
N PHE A 340 -11.77 -34.72 10.82
CA PHE A 340 -12.77 -33.97 10.01
C PHE A 340 -13.97 -34.81 9.53
N VAL A 341 -13.77 -36.10 9.23
CA VAL A 341 -14.87 -37.05 8.93
C VAL A 341 -15.80 -37.15 10.15
N LYS A 342 -15.22 -37.16 11.35
CA LYS A 342 -15.94 -37.19 12.62
C LYS A 342 -16.69 -35.88 12.91
N ASP A 343 -16.06 -34.72 12.75
CA ASP A 343 -16.68 -33.42 13.09
C ASP A 343 -17.82 -33.02 12.14
N LEU A 344 -17.64 -33.18 10.82
CA LEU A 344 -18.71 -32.90 9.86
C LEU A 344 -19.86 -33.91 9.95
N GLY A 345 -19.58 -35.15 10.35
CA GLY A 345 -20.61 -36.14 10.63
C GLY A 345 -21.50 -35.82 11.81
N ILE A 346 -20.93 -35.26 12.89
CA ILE A 346 -21.68 -34.78 14.04
C ILE A 346 -22.58 -33.60 13.63
N VAL A 347 -22.04 -32.63 12.88
CA VAL A 347 -22.80 -31.46 12.40
C VAL A 347 -23.97 -31.86 11.50
N SER A 348 -23.77 -32.75 10.53
CA SER A 348 -24.84 -33.23 9.65
C SER A 348 -25.92 -34.01 10.41
N SER A 349 -25.51 -34.83 11.38
CA SER A 349 -26.45 -35.64 12.18
C SER A 349 -27.32 -34.78 13.08
N GLU A 350 -26.73 -33.83 13.83
CA GLU A 350 -27.51 -32.98 14.73
C GLU A 350 -28.44 -32.01 13.99
N SER A 351 -27.98 -31.52 12.84
CA SER A 351 -28.80 -30.68 11.98
C SER A 351 -29.96 -31.48 11.38
N SER A 352 -29.74 -32.72 10.97
CA SER A 352 -30.81 -33.62 10.51
C SER A 352 -31.84 -33.92 11.60
N ASN A 353 -31.38 -34.23 12.82
CA ASN A 353 -32.25 -34.48 13.98
C ASN A 353 -33.08 -33.25 14.36
N SER A 354 -32.49 -32.07 14.24
CA SER A 354 -33.17 -30.78 14.49
C SER A 354 -33.98 -30.27 13.29
N ARG A 355 -34.01 -31.03 12.17
CA ARG A 355 -34.62 -30.64 10.87
C ARG A 355 -34.08 -29.33 10.31
N ILE A 356 -32.85 -28.97 10.66
CA ILE A 356 -32.13 -27.80 10.17
C ILE A 356 -31.32 -28.23 8.95
N PRO A 357 -31.55 -27.66 7.76
CA PRO A 357 -30.79 -28.01 6.58
C PRO A 357 -29.36 -27.44 6.64
N VAL A 358 -28.35 -28.32 6.62
CA VAL A 358 -26.92 -27.96 6.53
C VAL A 358 -26.29 -28.55 5.27
N HIS A 359 -26.71 -28.02 4.12
CA HIS A 359 -26.35 -28.56 2.81
C HIS A 359 -24.83 -28.56 2.58
N VAL A 360 -24.14 -27.48 2.91
CA VAL A 360 -22.68 -27.36 2.69
C VAL A 360 -21.90 -28.34 3.58
N SER A 361 -22.23 -28.42 4.87
CA SER A 361 -21.57 -29.34 5.81
C SER A 361 -21.80 -30.81 5.42
N THR A 362 -22.99 -31.15 4.94
CA THR A 362 -23.32 -32.50 4.48
C THR A 362 -22.59 -32.88 3.20
N ILE A 363 -22.46 -31.95 2.26
CA ILE A 363 -21.68 -32.15 1.04
C ILE A 363 -20.20 -32.32 1.38
N ALA A 364 -19.65 -31.45 2.23
CA ALA A 364 -18.26 -31.56 2.70
C ALA A 364 -18.02 -32.92 3.38
N HIS A 365 -18.91 -33.34 4.28
CA HIS A 365 -18.83 -34.64 4.95
C HIS A 365 -18.75 -35.82 3.97
N GLN A 366 -19.59 -35.84 2.94
CA GLN A 366 -19.60 -36.89 1.91
C GLN A 366 -18.31 -36.92 1.08
N LEU A 367 -17.72 -35.77 0.80
CA LEU A 367 -16.47 -35.66 0.05
C LEU A 367 -15.28 -36.17 0.86
N PHE A 368 -15.19 -35.79 2.14
CA PHE A 368 -14.14 -36.28 3.04
C PHE A 368 -14.28 -37.79 3.30
N ILE A 369 -15.51 -38.32 3.42
CA ILE A 369 -15.75 -39.77 3.45
C ILE A 369 -15.24 -40.45 2.18
N SER A 370 -15.55 -39.90 1.01
CA SER A 370 -15.15 -40.47 -0.28
C SER A 370 -13.63 -40.45 -0.48
N GLY A 371 -12.95 -39.40 0.00
CA GLY A 371 -11.48 -39.30 -0.04
C GLY A 371 -10.82 -40.29 0.90
N SER A 372 -11.36 -40.43 2.11
CA SER A 372 -10.90 -41.44 3.07
C SER A 372 -11.08 -42.86 2.52
N ALA A 373 -12.25 -43.17 1.97
CA ALA A 373 -12.55 -44.48 1.36
C ALA A 373 -11.68 -44.82 0.14
N SER A 374 -11.17 -43.81 -0.57
CA SER A 374 -10.26 -43.97 -1.71
C SER A 374 -8.79 -44.18 -1.28
N GLY A 375 -8.54 -44.36 0.02
CA GLY A 375 -7.22 -44.58 0.59
C GLY A 375 -6.42 -43.31 0.81
N TRP A 376 -7.04 -42.13 0.67
CA TRP A 376 -6.36 -40.85 0.88
C TRP A 376 -6.53 -40.28 2.29
N GLY A 377 -7.22 -40.98 3.19
CA GLY A 377 -7.44 -40.54 4.57
C GLY A 377 -6.18 -40.43 5.44
N ARG A 378 -5.01 -40.80 4.90
CA ARG A 378 -3.69 -40.63 5.54
C ARG A 378 -2.93 -39.39 5.07
N TYR A 379 -3.44 -38.68 4.06
CA TYR A 379 -2.88 -37.41 3.58
C TYR A 379 -3.66 -36.24 4.20
N ASP A 380 -3.14 -35.02 4.12
CA ASP A 380 -3.79 -33.82 4.67
C ASP A 380 -5.17 -33.52 4.05
N ASP A 381 -5.89 -32.56 4.63
CA ASP A 381 -7.26 -32.22 4.25
C ASP A 381 -7.41 -31.78 2.78
N ALA A 382 -6.34 -31.29 2.13
CA ALA A 382 -6.36 -30.95 0.72
C ALA A 382 -6.45 -32.19 -0.18
N ALA A 383 -6.19 -33.41 0.34
CA ALA A 383 -6.35 -34.65 -0.40
C ALA A 383 -7.80 -34.94 -0.81
N VAL A 384 -8.79 -34.30 -0.19
CA VAL A 384 -10.20 -34.37 -0.64
C VAL A 384 -10.37 -33.88 -2.09
N VAL A 385 -9.47 -33.02 -2.56
CA VAL A 385 -9.41 -32.55 -3.94
C VAL A 385 -9.26 -33.72 -4.93
N LYS A 386 -8.54 -34.79 -4.57
CA LYS A 386 -8.35 -35.98 -5.41
C LYS A 386 -9.66 -36.73 -5.68
N VAL A 387 -10.65 -36.59 -4.80
CA VAL A 387 -12.01 -37.12 -5.01
C VAL A 387 -12.65 -36.41 -6.19
N TYR A 388 -12.51 -35.09 -6.26
CA TYR A 388 -12.99 -34.31 -7.40
C TYR A 388 -12.23 -34.63 -8.68
N GLU A 389 -10.90 -34.76 -8.61
CA GLU A 389 -10.10 -35.14 -9.78
C GLU A 389 -10.55 -36.49 -10.36
N THR A 390 -10.82 -37.46 -9.48
CA THR A 390 -11.23 -38.80 -9.86
C THR A 390 -12.66 -38.85 -10.39
N LEU A 391 -13.58 -38.08 -9.79
CA LEU A 391 -14.98 -38.03 -10.22
C LEU A 391 -15.18 -37.25 -11.53
N THR A 392 -14.33 -36.25 -11.80
CA THR A 392 -14.50 -35.33 -12.94
C THR A 392 -13.50 -35.57 -14.06
N GLY A 393 -12.40 -36.27 -13.81
CA GLY A 393 -11.26 -36.39 -14.73
C GLY A 393 -10.42 -35.12 -14.84
N VAL A 394 -10.73 -34.05 -14.09
CA VAL A 394 -10.02 -32.77 -14.11
C VAL A 394 -8.98 -32.75 -13.01
N LYS A 395 -7.69 -32.66 -13.35
CA LYS A 395 -6.63 -32.47 -12.36
C LYS A 395 -6.71 -31.10 -11.71
N VAL A 396 -6.53 -31.06 -10.40
CA VAL A 396 -6.45 -29.85 -9.58
C VAL A 396 -4.98 -29.67 -9.21
N GLU A 397 -4.31 -28.87 -10.01
CA GLU A 397 -2.95 -28.44 -9.73
C GLU A 397 -3.02 -27.39 -8.61
N GLY A 398 -2.25 -27.60 -7.53
CA GLY A 398 -2.16 -26.63 -6.45
C GLY A 398 -1.72 -25.28 -7.00
N LYS A 399 -2.33 -24.19 -6.53
CA LYS A 399 -1.76 -22.85 -6.79
C LYS A 399 -0.31 -22.90 -6.34
N ALA A 400 0.60 -22.54 -7.25
CA ALA A 400 2.00 -22.35 -6.91
C ALA A 400 2.08 -21.51 -5.62
N PRO A 401 3.02 -21.79 -4.71
CA PRO A 401 3.22 -20.96 -3.52
C PRO A 401 3.24 -19.49 -3.96
N MET A 402 2.61 -18.60 -3.19
CA MET A 402 2.62 -17.17 -3.51
C MET A 402 4.06 -16.67 -3.38
N LEU A 403 4.83 -16.79 -4.45
CA LEU A 403 6.20 -16.33 -4.53
C LEU A 403 6.13 -14.82 -4.69
N SER A 404 6.87 -14.10 -3.84
CA SER A 404 7.06 -12.68 -4.07
C SER A 404 7.70 -12.51 -5.45
N LYS A 405 7.27 -11.48 -6.19
CA LYS A 405 7.83 -11.13 -7.49
C LYS A 405 9.36 -11.05 -7.40
N GLU A 406 9.87 -10.49 -6.30
CA GLU A 406 11.29 -10.34 -6.08
C GLU A 406 12.02 -11.67 -5.92
N ASP A 407 11.46 -12.62 -5.16
CA ASP A 407 12.07 -13.95 -4.99
C ASP A 407 12.08 -14.75 -6.29
N VAL A 408 10.98 -14.68 -7.07
CA VAL A 408 10.94 -15.31 -8.40
C VAL A 408 12.03 -14.73 -9.28
N LEU A 409 12.12 -13.41 -9.38
CA LEU A 409 13.10 -12.74 -10.26
C LEU A 409 14.55 -13.01 -9.81
N ARG A 410 14.82 -13.06 -8.50
CA ARG A 410 16.14 -13.41 -7.93
C ARG A 410 16.52 -14.87 -8.17
N SER A 411 15.55 -15.77 -8.30
CA SER A 411 15.80 -17.19 -8.57
C SER A 411 16.22 -17.47 -10.03
N LEU A 412 15.99 -16.52 -10.95
CA LEU A 412 16.33 -16.67 -12.35
C LEU A 412 17.86 -16.54 -12.56
N PRO A 413 18.42 -17.19 -13.61
CA PRO A 413 19.81 -16.94 -14.01
C PRO A 413 20.07 -15.44 -14.22
N ALA A 414 21.31 -14.98 -13.99
CA ALA A 414 21.68 -13.59 -14.27
C ALA A 414 21.42 -13.21 -15.74
N GLU A 415 21.02 -11.96 -16.01
CA GLU A 415 20.77 -11.46 -17.36
C GLU A 415 22.01 -11.58 -18.27
N TRP A 416 21.77 -11.67 -19.58
CA TRP A 416 22.84 -11.68 -20.57
C TRP A 416 23.69 -10.40 -20.45
N THR A 417 25.01 -10.57 -20.34
CA THR A 417 25.95 -9.52 -19.93
C THR A 417 25.99 -8.33 -20.89
N GLU A 418 25.94 -8.59 -22.19
CA GLU A 418 25.98 -7.56 -23.23
C GLU A 418 24.57 -7.14 -23.63
N ASP A 419 24.35 -5.87 -23.99
CA ASP A 419 23.06 -5.46 -24.57
C ASP A 419 23.09 -5.68 -26.09
N PRO A 420 22.33 -6.65 -26.63
CA PRO A 420 22.31 -6.84 -28.07
C PRO A 420 21.74 -5.61 -28.80
N ILE A 421 20.94 -4.76 -28.12
CA ILE A 421 20.24 -3.62 -28.74
C ILE A 421 21.21 -2.65 -29.44
N ASP A 422 22.42 -2.47 -28.89
CA ASP A 422 23.45 -1.60 -29.46
C ASP A 422 24.02 -2.13 -30.77
N ASN A 423 24.03 -3.46 -30.93
CA ASN A 423 24.50 -4.16 -32.13
C ASN A 423 23.37 -4.46 -33.12
N LEU A 424 22.10 -4.29 -32.72
CA LEU A 424 20.93 -4.52 -33.58
C LEU A 424 20.72 -3.43 -34.62
N VAL A 425 20.99 -2.16 -34.26
CA VAL A 425 20.79 -1.02 -35.16
C VAL A 425 21.67 -1.13 -36.43
N PRO A 426 22.98 -1.45 -36.36
CA PRO A 426 23.83 -1.64 -37.54
C PRO A 426 23.42 -2.84 -38.41
N ILE A 427 23.07 -3.98 -37.79
CA ILE A 427 22.71 -5.22 -38.50
C ILE A 427 21.38 -5.05 -39.25
N ALA A 428 20.37 -4.42 -38.64
CA ALA A 428 19.09 -4.11 -39.28
C ALA A 428 19.25 -3.12 -40.46
N THR A 429 20.26 -2.24 -40.43
CA THR A 429 20.56 -1.32 -41.54
C THR A 429 21.43 -1.90 -42.66
N GLN A 430 22.23 -2.94 -42.41
CA GLN A 430 23.23 -3.46 -43.37
C GLN A 430 22.73 -4.62 -44.25
N SER A 431 21.72 -5.37 -43.84
CA SER A 431 21.15 -6.48 -44.62
C SER A 431 19.72 -6.16 -45.06
N SER A 432 19.50 -5.97 -46.37
CA SER A 432 18.19 -5.83 -47.06
C SER A 432 16.99 -5.48 -46.15
N LYS A 433 16.83 -4.18 -45.85
CA LYS A 433 15.90 -3.62 -44.85
C LYS A 433 14.45 -4.13 -45.03
N LYS A 434 14.05 -5.14 -44.26
CA LYS A 434 12.63 -5.50 -44.09
C LYS A 434 11.97 -4.51 -43.14
N ILE A 435 11.02 -3.75 -43.64
CA ILE A 435 10.21 -2.81 -42.86
C ILE A 435 9.29 -3.60 -41.93
N LEU A 436 9.27 -3.28 -40.64
CA LEU A 436 8.34 -3.89 -39.69
C LEU A 436 6.98 -3.19 -39.76
N VAL A 437 5.92 -3.93 -40.09
CA VAL A 437 4.55 -3.41 -40.11
C VAL A 437 3.79 -4.02 -38.96
N VAL A 438 3.42 -3.19 -37.99
CA VAL A 438 2.71 -3.64 -36.79
C VAL A 438 1.22 -3.40 -36.97
N LEU A 439 0.43 -4.47 -36.94
CA LEU A 439 -1.03 -4.39 -36.88
C LEU A 439 -1.44 -4.40 -35.41
N ASP A 440 -1.96 -3.26 -34.95
CA ASP A 440 -2.31 -3.05 -33.55
C ASP A 440 -3.82 -3.19 -33.35
N ASP A 441 -4.22 -4.21 -32.59
CA ASP A 441 -5.62 -4.56 -32.36
C ASP A 441 -6.37 -3.59 -31.42
N ASP A 442 -5.65 -2.66 -30.78
CA ASP A 442 -6.15 -1.65 -29.84
C ASP A 442 -5.16 -0.45 -29.75
N PRO A 443 -5.60 0.82 -29.69
CA PRO A 443 -4.72 2.01 -29.73
C PRO A 443 -3.61 2.09 -28.67
N THR A 444 -3.61 1.23 -27.66
CA THR A 444 -2.58 1.19 -26.61
C THR A 444 -1.26 0.55 -27.07
N GLY A 445 -1.14 -0.07 -28.24
CA GLY A 445 0.05 -0.87 -28.57
C GLY A 445 1.34 -0.14 -28.88
N THR A 446 1.28 1.19 -28.95
CA THR A 446 2.44 2.07 -29.19
C THR A 446 3.25 2.37 -27.91
N GLN A 447 2.98 1.64 -26.82
CA GLN A 447 3.48 1.86 -25.46
C GLN A 447 4.99 2.04 -25.27
N THR A 448 5.81 1.31 -26.03
CA THR A 448 7.27 1.22 -25.81
C THR A 448 8.09 1.87 -26.93
N VAL A 449 7.43 2.39 -27.97
CA VAL A 449 8.09 2.99 -29.13
C VAL A 449 8.05 4.51 -29.08
N HIS A 450 8.96 5.15 -29.81
CA HIS A 450 8.97 6.60 -30.03
C HIS A 450 9.50 6.91 -31.44
N ASP A 451 9.15 8.08 -31.96
CA ASP A 451 9.49 8.51 -33.32
C ASP A 451 8.96 7.60 -34.44
N ILE A 452 7.86 6.89 -34.19
CA ILE A 452 7.20 5.97 -35.13
C ILE A 452 5.86 6.56 -35.57
N GLU A 453 5.51 6.39 -36.85
CA GLU A 453 4.20 6.78 -37.39
C GLU A 453 3.14 5.69 -37.14
N VAL A 454 1.93 6.15 -36.81
CA VAL A 454 0.72 5.34 -36.64
C VAL A 454 -0.28 5.79 -37.70
N LEU A 455 -0.74 4.84 -38.51
CA LEU A 455 -1.80 5.03 -39.49
C LEU A 455 -3.13 4.51 -38.93
N THR A 456 -4.16 5.32 -38.99
CA THR A 456 -5.55 4.92 -38.65
C THR A 456 -6.40 4.73 -39.90
N GLU A 457 -5.88 5.12 -41.06
CA GLU A 457 -6.39 4.82 -42.39
C GLU A 457 -5.24 4.24 -43.22
N TRP A 458 -5.52 3.19 -44.00
CA TRP A 458 -4.51 2.45 -44.76
C TRP A 458 -4.95 2.15 -46.21
N PRO A 459 -5.36 3.17 -47.00
CA PRO A 459 -5.47 3.00 -48.45
C PRO A 459 -4.09 2.65 -49.03
N VAL A 460 -4.09 1.99 -50.20
CA VAL A 460 -2.84 1.55 -50.84
C VAL A 460 -1.90 2.73 -51.07
N GLU A 461 -2.43 3.91 -51.39
CA GLU A 461 -1.69 5.14 -51.62
C GLU A 461 -0.94 5.61 -50.36
N ALA A 462 -1.58 5.60 -49.19
CA ALA A 462 -0.95 5.96 -47.92
C ALA A 462 0.14 4.96 -47.52
N LEU A 463 -0.08 3.66 -47.80
CA LEU A 463 0.92 2.63 -47.56
C LEU A 463 2.12 2.77 -48.51
N VAL A 464 1.90 3.16 -49.77
CA VAL A 464 2.98 3.49 -50.71
C VAL A 464 3.78 4.68 -50.23
N GLU A 465 3.12 5.77 -49.80
CA GLU A 465 3.79 6.92 -49.18
C GLU A 465 4.65 6.50 -47.99
N GLN A 466 4.16 5.59 -47.16
CA GLN A 466 4.94 5.08 -46.04
C GLN A 466 6.17 4.29 -46.48
N PHE A 467 5.99 3.33 -47.38
CA PHE A 467 7.10 2.52 -47.87
C PHE A 467 8.17 3.36 -48.58
N LEU A 468 7.79 4.45 -49.26
CA LEU A 468 8.74 5.39 -49.87
C LEU A 468 9.62 6.13 -48.84
N LYS A 469 9.16 6.31 -47.60
CA LYS A 469 9.97 6.89 -46.51
C LYS A 469 11.03 5.93 -45.98
N LEU A 470 10.94 4.64 -46.33
CA LEU A 470 11.81 3.57 -45.84
C LEU A 470 11.95 3.54 -44.31
N PRO A 471 10.83 3.61 -43.54
CA PRO A 471 10.89 3.58 -42.09
C PRO A 471 11.40 2.22 -41.60
N THR A 472 12.03 2.19 -40.42
CA THR A 472 12.34 0.91 -39.75
C THR A 472 11.04 0.17 -39.37
N CYS A 473 10.02 0.93 -38.96
CA CYS A 473 8.74 0.43 -38.49
C CYS A 473 7.63 1.47 -38.66
N PHE A 474 6.39 1.03 -38.88
CA PHE A 474 5.19 1.84 -38.68
C PHE A 474 4.02 0.98 -38.20
N PHE A 475 3.05 1.62 -37.56
CA PHE A 475 1.87 0.95 -37.00
C PHE A 475 0.66 1.21 -37.88
N ILE A 476 -0.22 0.21 -37.97
CA ILE A 476 -1.58 0.33 -38.48
C ILE A 476 -2.51 0.00 -37.33
N LEU A 477 -3.32 0.97 -36.91
CA LEU A 477 -4.34 0.79 -35.88
C LEU A 477 -5.55 0.10 -36.51
N THR A 478 -5.70 -1.21 -36.29
CA THR A 478 -6.85 -1.97 -36.80
C THR A 478 -8.05 -1.84 -35.88
N ASN A 479 -7.82 -1.67 -34.57
CA ASN A 479 -8.85 -1.73 -33.53
C ASN A 479 -9.73 -3.00 -33.65
N SER A 480 -9.14 -4.11 -34.12
CA SER A 480 -9.86 -5.36 -34.41
C SER A 480 -10.44 -6.01 -33.14
N ARG A 481 -9.92 -5.68 -31.95
CA ARG A 481 -10.42 -6.19 -30.67
C ARG A 481 -11.87 -5.77 -30.37
N SER A 482 -12.31 -4.62 -30.88
CA SER A 482 -13.70 -4.18 -30.72
C SER A 482 -14.67 -4.82 -31.73
N MET A 483 -14.19 -5.74 -32.57
CA MET A 483 -14.95 -6.38 -33.63
C MET A 483 -15.26 -7.85 -33.30
N THR A 484 -16.19 -8.46 -34.05
CA THR A 484 -16.36 -9.92 -34.06
C THR A 484 -15.18 -10.58 -34.79
N ALA A 485 -14.93 -11.86 -34.51
CA ALA A 485 -13.84 -12.62 -35.13
C ALA A 485 -13.88 -12.56 -36.67
N ASP A 486 -15.05 -12.78 -37.28
CA ASP A 486 -15.20 -12.73 -38.75
C ASP A 486 -14.82 -11.37 -39.34
N LYS A 487 -15.19 -10.28 -38.66
CA LYS A 487 -14.85 -8.92 -39.08
C LYS A 487 -13.36 -8.64 -38.90
N ALA A 488 -12.78 -9.07 -37.79
CA ALA A 488 -11.33 -8.95 -37.53
C ALA A 488 -10.51 -9.72 -38.58
N MET A 489 -10.91 -10.94 -38.93
CA MET A 489 -10.27 -11.73 -39.98
C MET A 489 -10.32 -11.04 -41.34
N LEU A 490 -11.51 -10.57 -41.75
CA LEU A 490 -11.69 -9.87 -43.02
C LEU A 490 -10.86 -8.58 -43.07
N LEU A 491 -10.77 -7.86 -41.94
CA LEU A 491 -9.96 -6.66 -41.80
C LEU A 491 -8.47 -6.98 -41.97
N VAL A 492 -7.93 -7.97 -41.24
CA VAL A 492 -6.53 -8.38 -41.34
C VAL A 492 -6.17 -8.84 -42.76
N GLN A 493 -7.05 -9.62 -43.40
CA GLN A 493 -6.87 -10.03 -44.80
C GLN A 493 -6.81 -8.81 -45.74
N THR A 494 -7.67 -7.82 -45.52
CA THR A 494 -7.72 -6.60 -46.33
C THR A 494 -6.47 -5.75 -46.14
N VAL A 495 -6.02 -5.57 -44.89
CA VAL A 495 -4.77 -4.86 -44.59
C VAL A 495 -3.58 -5.57 -45.25
N CYS A 496 -3.47 -6.90 -45.11
CA CYS A 496 -2.38 -7.66 -45.73
C CYS A 496 -2.38 -7.57 -47.26
N ARG A 497 -3.55 -7.63 -47.91
CA ARG A 497 -3.67 -7.43 -49.37
C ARG A 497 -3.26 -6.03 -49.79
N ASN A 498 -3.65 -5.01 -49.03
CA ASN A 498 -3.26 -3.63 -49.30
C ASN A 498 -1.75 -3.42 -49.13
N LEU A 499 -1.14 -4.03 -48.11
CA LEU A 499 0.31 -4.02 -47.90
C LEU A 499 1.04 -4.69 -49.06
N GLU A 500 0.57 -5.85 -49.53
CA GLU A 500 1.15 -6.53 -50.70
C GLU A 500 1.03 -5.67 -51.97
N ALA A 501 -0.13 -5.05 -52.20
CA ALA A 501 -0.36 -4.16 -53.33
C ALA A 501 0.53 -2.90 -53.28
N ALA A 502 0.72 -2.32 -52.09
CA ALA A 502 1.59 -1.17 -51.89
C ALA A 502 3.07 -1.53 -52.05
N ALA A 503 3.53 -2.65 -51.47
CA ALA A 503 4.90 -3.10 -51.60
C ALA A 503 5.29 -3.39 -53.06
N LYS A 504 4.37 -3.95 -53.87
CA LYS A 504 4.58 -4.15 -55.32
C LYS A 504 4.78 -2.84 -56.09
N LYS A 505 4.24 -1.72 -55.59
CA LYS A 505 4.40 -0.38 -56.21
C LYS A 505 5.71 0.32 -55.81
N VAL A 506 6.43 -0.17 -54.79
CA VAL A 506 7.68 0.44 -54.31
C VAL A 506 8.86 -0.52 -54.58
N PRO A 507 9.73 -0.22 -55.57
CA PRO A 507 10.84 -1.10 -55.94
C PRO A 507 11.79 -1.39 -54.77
N GLY A 508 12.12 -2.67 -54.57
CA GLY A 508 13.13 -3.10 -53.60
C GLY A 508 12.67 -3.11 -52.13
N VAL A 509 11.40 -2.81 -51.84
CA VAL A 509 10.85 -2.88 -50.48
C VAL A 509 10.48 -4.31 -50.12
N SER A 510 10.88 -4.72 -48.91
CA SER A 510 10.43 -5.93 -48.25
C SER A 510 9.88 -5.57 -46.88
N TYR A 511 8.94 -6.37 -46.36
CA TYR A 511 8.33 -6.11 -45.06
C TYR A 511 8.02 -7.40 -44.30
N THR A 512 7.73 -7.27 -43.01
CA THR A 512 7.25 -8.36 -42.15
C THR A 512 6.15 -7.84 -41.25
N VAL A 513 5.13 -8.65 -41.03
CA VAL A 513 3.95 -8.29 -40.24
C VAL A 513 4.10 -8.82 -38.82
N VAL A 514 3.81 -7.96 -37.85
CA VAL A 514 3.62 -8.32 -36.44
C VAL A 514 2.18 -8.05 -36.06
N LEU A 515 1.52 -9.05 -35.47
CA LEU A 515 0.20 -8.91 -34.88
C LEU A 515 0.39 -8.51 -33.42
N ARG A 516 0.31 -7.21 -33.13
CA ARG A 516 0.39 -6.77 -31.74
C ARG A 516 -0.98 -7.00 -31.10
N GLY A 517 -0.96 -7.75 -30.00
CA GLY A 517 -2.14 -8.07 -29.22
C GLY A 517 -2.02 -7.58 -27.78
N ASP A 518 -3.04 -7.88 -26.98
CA ASP A 518 -3.04 -7.56 -25.57
C ASP A 518 -1.99 -8.36 -24.81
N SER A 519 -1.24 -7.69 -23.94
CA SER A 519 -0.28 -8.38 -23.06
C SER A 519 -0.96 -9.37 -22.11
N THR A 520 -2.27 -9.24 -21.83
CA THR A 520 -3.03 -10.22 -21.05
C THR A 520 -3.73 -11.28 -21.91
N LEU A 521 -3.21 -11.56 -23.10
CA LEU A 521 -3.62 -12.63 -24.02
C LEU A 521 -5.01 -12.48 -24.66
N ARG A 522 -5.72 -11.37 -24.41
CA ARG A 522 -7.02 -11.08 -25.06
C ARG A 522 -6.84 -10.74 -26.54
N GLY A 523 -7.87 -11.04 -27.33
CA GLY A 523 -7.94 -10.79 -28.77
C GLY A 523 -8.26 -12.06 -29.58
N HIS A 524 -8.39 -11.87 -30.89
CA HIS A 524 -8.84 -12.90 -31.84
C HIS A 524 -7.71 -13.83 -32.28
N PHE A 525 -7.19 -14.63 -31.35
CA PHE A 525 -6.24 -15.71 -31.65
C PHE A 525 -6.95 -17.07 -31.57
N PRO A 526 -6.75 -17.97 -32.56
CA PRO A 526 -5.81 -17.87 -33.69
C PRO A 526 -6.33 -17.15 -34.94
N GLU A 527 -7.57 -16.65 -34.93
CA GLU A 527 -8.27 -16.19 -36.13
C GLU A 527 -7.53 -15.09 -36.93
N GLU A 528 -6.94 -14.10 -36.25
CA GLU A 528 -6.12 -13.05 -36.90
C GLU A 528 -4.83 -13.63 -37.52
N ALA A 529 -4.22 -14.61 -36.87
CA ALA A 529 -3.01 -15.27 -37.38
C ALA A 529 -3.32 -16.11 -38.61
N ASP A 530 -4.41 -16.88 -38.58
CA ASP A 530 -4.92 -17.64 -39.73
C ASP A 530 -5.24 -16.68 -40.91
N ALA A 531 -5.88 -15.54 -40.63
CA ALA A 531 -6.19 -14.51 -41.61
C ALA A 531 -4.93 -13.92 -42.26
N ALA A 532 -3.91 -13.57 -41.48
CA ALA A 532 -2.65 -13.05 -42.01
C ALA A 532 -1.92 -14.10 -42.87
N VAL A 533 -1.81 -15.35 -42.39
CA VAL A 533 -1.15 -16.45 -43.12
C VAL A 533 -1.88 -16.77 -44.44
N SER A 534 -3.21 -16.65 -44.47
CA SER A 534 -3.99 -16.89 -45.69
C SER A 534 -3.63 -15.95 -46.86
N VAL A 535 -3.02 -14.80 -46.57
CA VAL A 535 -2.58 -13.80 -47.57
C VAL A 535 -1.07 -13.79 -47.73
N LEU A 536 -0.30 -13.81 -46.63
CA LEU A 536 1.16 -13.70 -46.64
C LEU A 536 1.87 -15.03 -46.95
N GLY A 537 1.12 -16.13 -46.94
CA GLY A 537 1.62 -17.48 -47.11
C GLY A 537 2.13 -18.11 -45.82
N GLU A 538 2.49 -19.39 -45.92
CA GLU A 538 2.88 -20.22 -44.77
C GLU A 538 4.20 -19.78 -44.12
N MET A 539 4.24 -19.72 -42.79
CA MET A 539 5.38 -19.25 -41.99
C MET A 539 6.20 -20.44 -41.46
N ASP A 540 7.49 -20.24 -41.20
CA ASP A 540 8.32 -21.24 -40.52
C ASP A 540 7.81 -21.49 -39.09
N ALA A 541 7.50 -20.41 -38.35
CA ALA A 541 6.83 -20.54 -37.07
C ALA A 541 5.96 -19.33 -36.71
N TRP A 542 4.97 -19.55 -35.86
CA TRP A 542 4.25 -18.50 -35.15
C TRP A 542 4.93 -18.25 -33.80
N ILE A 543 5.32 -17.00 -33.56
CA ILE A 543 6.00 -16.60 -32.32
C ILE A 543 4.97 -15.97 -31.38
N ILE A 544 4.78 -16.54 -30.19
CA ILE A 544 3.90 -16.01 -29.15
C ILE A 544 4.76 -15.39 -28.05
N CYS A 545 4.70 -14.06 -27.92
CA CYS A 545 5.56 -13.29 -27.02
C CYS A 545 4.79 -12.16 -26.30
N PRO A 546 4.01 -12.47 -25.25
CA PRO A 546 3.16 -11.50 -24.56
C PRO A 546 3.89 -10.65 -23.50
N PHE A 547 5.21 -10.81 -23.34
CA PHE A 547 6.00 -10.08 -22.36
C PHE A 547 5.89 -8.56 -22.52
N PHE A 548 5.66 -7.86 -21.40
CA PHE A 548 5.59 -6.40 -21.36
C PHE A 548 5.96 -5.89 -19.97
N LEU A 549 7.21 -5.45 -19.82
CA LEU A 549 7.79 -5.10 -18.51
C LEU A 549 7.07 -3.94 -17.83
N GLN A 550 6.77 -2.86 -18.56
CA GLN A 550 6.12 -1.65 -18.03
C GLN A 550 4.66 -1.92 -17.64
N GLY A 551 4.03 -2.92 -18.27
CA GLY A 551 2.75 -3.47 -17.83
C GLY A 551 2.89 -4.48 -16.70
N GLY A 552 4.09 -4.90 -16.30
CA GLY A 552 4.28 -5.96 -15.33
C GLY A 552 3.83 -7.34 -15.85
N ARG A 553 4.01 -7.63 -17.14
CA ARG A 553 3.68 -8.92 -17.74
C ARG A 553 4.95 -9.73 -17.98
N TYR A 554 5.02 -10.91 -17.37
CA TYR A 554 6.20 -11.79 -17.35
C TYR A 554 5.83 -13.15 -17.92
N THR A 555 6.74 -13.82 -18.61
CA THR A 555 6.56 -15.22 -19.01
C THR A 555 7.74 -16.02 -18.47
N ILE A 556 7.49 -16.87 -17.48
CA ILE A 556 8.50 -17.61 -16.74
C ILE A 556 8.08 -19.07 -16.65
N ASN A 557 8.96 -19.98 -17.07
CA ASN A 557 8.70 -21.43 -17.13
C ASN A 557 7.39 -21.73 -17.87
N ASP A 558 7.21 -21.07 -19.00
CA ASP A 558 6.06 -21.12 -19.91
C ASP A 558 4.75 -20.56 -19.32
N VAL A 559 4.72 -20.14 -18.06
CA VAL A 559 3.57 -19.52 -17.42
C VAL A 559 3.62 -18.00 -17.62
N HIS A 560 2.52 -17.44 -18.10
CA HIS A 560 2.36 -16.00 -18.23
C HIS A 560 1.75 -15.40 -16.96
N TYR A 561 2.35 -14.34 -16.44
CA TYR A 561 1.99 -13.69 -15.19
C TYR A 561 1.66 -12.22 -15.40
N VAL A 562 0.70 -11.73 -14.63
CA VAL A 562 0.40 -10.31 -14.43
C VAL A 562 0.84 -9.93 -13.02
N ALA A 563 1.72 -8.93 -12.93
CA ALA A 563 2.17 -8.42 -11.65
C ALA A 563 1.09 -7.54 -11.01
N ASP A 564 0.84 -7.78 -9.73
CA ASP A 564 0.06 -6.92 -8.86
C ASP A 564 0.91 -6.60 -7.63
N SER A 565 1.36 -5.35 -7.53
CA SER A 565 2.27 -4.88 -6.48
C SER A 565 3.54 -5.76 -6.37
N ASP A 566 3.71 -6.49 -5.27
CA ASP A 566 4.83 -7.38 -4.97
C ASP A 566 4.61 -8.83 -5.43
N ARG A 567 3.52 -9.13 -6.16
CA ARG A 567 3.09 -10.50 -6.50
C ARG A 567 3.03 -10.73 -8.01
N LEU A 568 3.25 -11.98 -8.42
CA LEU A 568 3.01 -12.46 -9.79
C LEU A 568 1.78 -13.37 -9.80
N ILE A 569 0.71 -12.93 -10.45
CA ILE A 569 -0.55 -13.67 -10.57
C ILE A 569 -0.58 -14.38 -11.94
N PRO A 570 -0.76 -15.70 -12.01
CA PRO A 570 -0.92 -16.40 -13.29
C PRO A 570 -2.06 -15.79 -14.12
N ALA A 571 -1.84 -15.56 -15.41
CA ALA A 571 -2.75 -14.78 -16.25
C ALA A 571 -4.18 -15.35 -16.29
N GLY A 572 -4.32 -16.68 -16.31
CA GLY A 572 -5.60 -17.41 -16.26
C GLY A 572 -6.39 -17.22 -14.96
N GLU A 573 -5.76 -16.75 -13.88
CA GLU A 573 -6.42 -16.47 -12.60
C GLU A 573 -6.89 -15.01 -12.47
N THR A 574 -6.46 -14.13 -13.38
CA THR A 574 -6.79 -12.71 -13.35
C THR A 574 -8.21 -12.44 -13.86
N GLU A 575 -8.73 -11.23 -13.64
CA GLU A 575 -9.99 -10.79 -14.24
C GLU A 575 -9.94 -10.76 -15.78
N PHE A 576 -8.75 -10.62 -16.38
CA PHE A 576 -8.60 -10.57 -17.84
C PHE A 576 -8.93 -11.91 -18.51
N ALA A 577 -8.66 -13.03 -17.83
CA ALA A 577 -9.00 -14.37 -18.28
C ALA A 577 -10.52 -14.64 -18.25
N LYS A 578 -11.27 -13.84 -17.47
CA LYS A 578 -12.73 -13.92 -17.34
C LYS A 578 -13.47 -12.97 -18.30
N ASP A 579 -12.76 -12.40 -19.26
CA ASP A 579 -13.35 -11.54 -20.29
C ASP A 579 -14.47 -12.27 -21.06
N ALA A 580 -15.61 -11.60 -21.25
CA ALA A 580 -16.78 -12.22 -21.86
C ALA A 580 -16.58 -12.57 -23.34
N ALA A 581 -15.72 -11.83 -24.06
CA ALA A 581 -15.44 -12.03 -25.47
C ALA A 581 -14.17 -12.87 -25.70
N PHE A 582 -13.15 -12.68 -24.85
CA PHE A 582 -11.80 -13.21 -25.07
C PHE A 582 -11.30 -14.13 -23.96
N GLY A 583 -12.18 -14.60 -23.08
CA GLY A 583 -11.80 -15.42 -21.92
C GLY A 583 -11.00 -16.67 -22.28
N TYR A 584 -10.18 -17.10 -21.33
CA TYR A 584 -9.33 -18.28 -21.40
C TYR A 584 -9.08 -18.83 -19.99
N LYS A 585 -8.58 -20.05 -19.86
CA LYS A 585 -8.31 -20.68 -18.55
C LYS A 585 -6.83 -20.88 -18.29
N SER A 586 -6.05 -21.23 -19.30
CA SER A 586 -4.66 -21.58 -19.11
C SER A 586 -3.76 -20.36 -18.88
N SER A 587 -2.88 -20.47 -17.89
CA SER A 587 -1.76 -19.53 -17.72
C SER A 587 -0.46 -20.03 -18.38
N ASN A 588 -0.32 -21.35 -18.57
CA ASN A 588 0.78 -21.91 -19.34
C ASN A 588 0.53 -21.66 -20.82
N LEU A 589 1.45 -20.98 -21.51
CA LEU A 589 1.26 -20.54 -22.89
C LEU A 589 1.16 -21.70 -23.88
N ARG A 590 1.74 -22.88 -23.59
CA ARG A 590 1.61 -24.07 -24.45
C ARG A 590 0.19 -24.60 -24.41
N GLN A 591 -0.35 -24.76 -23.21
CA GLN A 591 -1.74 -25.14 -22.97
C GLN A 591 -2.72 -24.07 -23.45
N TRP A 592 -2.37 -22.79 -23.33
CA TRP A 592 -3.18 -21.69 -23.85
C TRP A 592 -3.27 -21.72 -25.38
N VAL A 593 -2.17 -22.04 -26.08
CA VAL A 593 -2.20 -22.25 -27.53
C VAL A 593 -3.14 -23.41 -27.89
N GLU A 594 -3.07 -24.53 -27.17
CA GLU A 594 -3.98 -25.66 -27.38
C GLU A 594 -5.45 -25.30 -27.14
N GLU A 595 -5.73 -24.58 -26.05
CA GLU A 595 -7.06 -24.06 -25.71
C GLU A 595 -7.61 -23.16 -26.82
N LYS A 596 -6.84 -22.14 -27.23
CA LYS A 596 -7.30 -21.15 -28.22
C LYS A 596 -7.42 -21.76 -29.61
N THR A 597 -6.55 -22.70 -29.97
CA THR A 597 -6.63 -23.40 -31.26
C THR A 597 -7.64 -24.56 -31.24
N ARG A 598 -8.33 -24.79 -30.12
CA ARG A 598 -9.34 -25.85 -29.94
C ARG A 598 -8.76 -27.25 -30.25
N GLY A 599 -7.52 -27.50 -29.82
CA GLY A 599 -6.82 -28.76 -30.01
C GLY A 599 -6.14 -28.94 -31.37
N ARG A 600 -6.21 -27.96 -32.28
CA ARG A 600 -5.51 -28.03 -33.58
C ARG A 600 -3.98 -28.08 -33.42
N VAL A 601 -3.45 -27.45 -32.37
CA VAL A 601 -2.04 -27.52 -31.97
C VAL A 601 -2.01 -28.02 -30.53
N SER A 602 -1.48 -29.21 -30.28
CA SER A 602 -1.35 -29.75 -28.92
C SER A 602 -0.21 -29.09 -28.14
N GLU A 603 -0.28 -29.04 -26.80
CA GLU A 603 0.78 -28.44 -25.96
C GLU A 603 2.18 -29.00 -26.27
N ASN A 604 2.27 -30.30 -26.59
CA ASN A 604 3.50 -31.02 -26.88
C ASN A 604 4.16 -30.59 -28.20
N GLN A 605 3.37 -30.03 -29.12
CA GLN A 605 3.85 -29.50 -30.40
C GLN A 605 4.30 -28.03 -30.31
N VAL A 606 4.03 -27.35 -29.19
CA VAL A 606 4.46 -25.98 -28.97
C VAL A 606 5.91 -25.96 -28.48
N SER A 607 6.80 -25.38 -29.27
CA SER A 607 8.21 -25.18 -28.92
C SER A 607 8.38 -24.00 -27.95
N THR A 608 9.44 -23.99 -27.15
CA THR A 608 9.70 -22.93 -26.16
C THR A 608 11.13 -22.39 -26.24
N ILE A 609 11.24 -21.06 -26.18
CA ILE A 609 12.48 -20.35 -25.85
C ILE A 609 12.46 -20.06 -24.35
N SER A 610 13.32 -20.74 -23.59
CA SER A 610 13.41 -20.59 -22.13
C SER A 610 14.29 -19.40 -21.73
N ILE A 611 14.06 -18.86 -20.52
CA ILE A 611 14.96 -17.84 -19.92
C ILE A 611 16.39 -18.37 -19.82
N THR A 612 16.58 -19.65 -19.52
CA THR A 612 17.91 -20.27 -19.47
C THR A 612 18.62 -20.20 -20.81
N LEU A 613 17.91 -20.45 -21.92
CA LEU A 613 18.49 -20.34 -23.27
C LEU A 613 18.89 -18.88 -23.55
N LEU A 614 18.00 -17.91 -23.25
CA LEU A 614 18.27 -16.49 -23.44
C LEU A 614 19.47 -16.00 -22.61
N ARG A 615 19.51 -16.36 -21.33
CA ARG A 615 20.48 -15.82 -20.37
C ARG A 615 21.80 -16.56 -20.30
N LYS A 616 21.86 -17.85 -20.69
CA LYS A 616 23.09 -18.66 -20.65
C LYS A 616 23.69 -18.97 -22.01
N GLN A 617 22.90 -18.97 -23.10
CA GLN A 617 23.37 -19.35 -24.44
C GLN A 617 23.28 -18.21 -25.46
N GLY A 618 22.45 -17.19 -25.21
CA GLY A 618 22.46 -15.93 -25.96
C GLY A 618 21.87 -16.01 -27.38
N PRO A 619 22.07 -14.97 -28.21
CA PRO A 619 21.39 -14.80 -29.49
C PRO A 619 21.65 -15.90 -30.53
N THR A 620 22.87 -16.45 -30.59
CA THR A 620 23.22 -17.48 -31.57
C THR A 620 22.47 -18.78 -31.33
N ALA A 621 22.33 -19.20 -30.07
CA ALA A 621 21.54 -20.38 -29.73
C ALA A 621 20.04 -20.18 -30.00
N VAL A 622 19.51 -18.97 -29.78
CA VAL A 622 18.14 -18.62 -30.20
C VAL A 622 17.98 -18.78 -31.71
N CYS A 623 18.94 -18.28 -32.49
CA CYS A 623 18.93 -18.43 -33.96
C CYS A 623 18.92 -19.90 -34.38
N GLU A 624 19.78 -20.73 -33.80
CA GLU A 624 19.86 -22.16 -34.10
C GLU A 624 18.55 -22.88 -33.76
N HIS A 625 17.98 -22.60 -32.59
CA HIS A 625 16.69 -23.15 -32.17
C HIS A 625 15.58 -22.79 -33.17
N LEU A 626 15.45 -21.51 -33.52
CA LEU A 626 14.45 -21.05 -34.48
C LEU A 626 14.67 -21.63 -35.88
N CYS A 627 15.92 -21.81 -36.30
CA CYS A 627 16.23 -22.44 -37.59
C CYS A 627 15.87 -23.93 -37.63
N SER A 628 15.88 -24.61 -36.48
CA SER A 628 15.56 -26.04 -36.35
C SER A 628 14.07 -26.37 -36.39
N LEU A 629 13.20 -25.37 -36.23
CA LEU A 629 11.75 -25.57 -36.22
C LEU A 629 11.23 -26.02 -37.59
N GLU A 630 10.31 -26.97 -37.56
CA GLU A 630 9.54 -27.38 -38.73
C GLU A 630 8.58 -26.28 -39.15
N LYS A 631 8.29 -26.18 -40.45
CA LYS A 631 7.42 -25.16 -40.99
C LYS A 631 6.00 -25.29 -40.44
N GLY A 632 5.41 -24.17 -40.01
CA GLY A 632 4.09 -24.13 -39.37
C GLY A 632 4.11 -24.39 -37.85
N SER A 633 5.29 -24.51 -37.23
CA SER A 633 5.41 -24.69 -35.78
C SER A 633 4.87 -23.48 -35.00
N VAL A 634 4.48 -23.68 -33.74
CA VAL A 634 4.23 -22.58 -32.79
C VAL A 634 5.35 -22.56 -31.77
N CYS A 635 5.90 -21.38 -31.49
CA CYS A 635 6.97 -21.19 -30.52
C CYS A 635 6.61 -20.07 -29.53
N ILE A 636 6.65 -20.38 -28.24
CA ILE A 636 6.43 -19.41 -27.16
C ILE A 636 7.78 -18.86 -26.67
N VAL A 637 7.79 -17.61 -26.20
CA VAL A 637 9.00 -16.95 -25.70
C VAL A 637 8.81 -16.58 -24.23
N ASN A 638 9.72 -17.08 -23.40
CA ASN A 638 9.82 -16.66 -22.01
C ASN A 638 10.67 -15.40 -21.90
N ALA A 639 10.28 -14.47 -21.02
CA ALA A 639 11.06 -13.28 -20.74
C ALA A 639 10.64 -12.70 -19.38
N ALA A 640 11.62 -12.19 -18.64
CA ALA A 640 11.40 -11.51 -17.37
C ALA A 640 12.05 -10.11 -17.31
N SER A 641 12.77 -9.71 -18.35
CA SER A 641 13.45 -8.43 -18.48
C SER A 641 13.44 -7.96 -19.95
N ASP A 642 13.66 -6.66 -20.17
CA ASP A 642 13.85 -6.14 -21.53
C ASP A 642 15.14 -6.69 -22.18
N ARG A 643 16.15 -7.10 -21.37
CA ARG A 643 17.38 -7.75 -21.85
C ARG A 643 17.10 -9.11 -22.46
N ASP A 644 16.23 -9.92 -21.84
CA ASP A 644 15.78 -11.20 -22.39
C ASP A 644 15.14 -11.00 -23.78
N MET A 645 14.35 -9.93 -23.91
CA MET A 645 13.68 -9.59 -25.16
C MET A 645 14.65 -9.15 -26.25
N ALA A 646 15.68 -8.36 -25.91
CA ALA A 646 16.73 -7.95 -26.83
C ALA A 646 17.55 -9.13 -27.35
N VAL A 647 17.86 -10.12 -26.49
CA VAL A 647 18.53 -11.37 -26.89
C VAL A 647 17.66 -12.17 -27.86
N PHE A 648 16.37 -12.34 -27.54
CA PHE A 648 15.44 -13.03 -28.43
C PHE A 648 15.33 -12.34 -29.80
N ALA A 649 15.12 -11.02 -29.81
CA ALA A 649 15.03 -10.23 -31.04
C ALA A 649 16.29 -10.36 -31.91
N SER A 650 17.48 -10.37 -31.30
CA SER A 650 18.74 -10.58 -32.01
C SER A 650 18.87 -11.95 -32.64
N GLY A 651 18.55 -13.02 -31.90
CA GLY A 651 18.55 -14.37 -32.47
C GLY A 651 17.52 -14.56 -33.58
N MET A 652 16.35 -13.95 -33.44
CA MET A 652 15.31 -13.97 -34.46
C MET A 652 15.74 -13.25 -35.75
N ILE A 653 16.36 -12.07 -35.64
CA ILE A 653 16.92 -11.35 -36.80
C ILE A 653 17.96 -12.23 -37.51
N GLN A 654 18.85 -12.88 -36.76
CA GLN A 654 19.83 -13.80 -37.35
C GLN A 654 19.18 -14.98 -38.09
N ALA A 655 18.08 -15.54 -37.57
CA ALA A 655 17.33 -16.60 -38.23
C ALA A 655 16.64 -16.10 -39.52
N GLU A 656 16.09 -14.89 -39.51
CA GLU A 656 15.51 -14.26 -40.70
C GLU A 656 16.55 -13.97 -41.79
N LEU A 657 17.78 -13.61 -41.40
CA LEU A 657 18.91 -13.47 -42.33
C LEU A 657 19.32 -14.79 -42.98
N LYS A 658 19.02 -15.92 -42.32
CA LYS A 658 19.15 -17.27 -42.89
C LYS A 658 17.92 -17.69 -43.71
N GLY A 659 16.99 -16.78 -43.98
CA GLY A 659 15.82 -17.00 -44.85
C GLY A 659 14.55 -17.45 -44.15
N LYS A 660 14.55 -17.60 -42.82
CA LYS A 660 13.34 -17.97 -42.06
C LYS A 660 12.30 -16.85 -42.04
N ARG A 661 11.02 -17.21 -41.98
CA ARG A 661 9.88 -16.29 -41.91
C ARG A 661 9.00 -16.60 -40.72
N PHE A 662 8.71 -15.59 -39.91
CA PHE A 662 7.92 -15.75 -38.69
C PHE A 662 6.73 -14.81 -38.71
N LEU A 663 5.62 -15.24 -38.11
CA LEU A 663 4.51 -14.37 -37.76
C LEU A 663 4.46 -14.22 -36.25
N CYS A 664 4.66 -13.01 -35.76
CA CYS A 664 4.70 -12.76 -34.32
C CYS A 664 3.35 -12.26 -33.82
N ARG A 665 2.84 -12.88 -32.75
CA ARG A 665 1.78 -12.33 -31.90
C ARG A 665 2.41 -11.88 -30.58
N THR A 666 2.50 -10.58 -30.37
CA THR A 666 3.31 -10.03 -29.27
C THR A 666 2.64 -8.91 -28.51
N ALA A 667 3.19 -8.60 -27.33
CA ALA A 667 2.95 -7.33 -26.65
C ALA A 667 3.98 -6.26 -27.06
N ALA A 668 4.03 -5.14 -26.32
CA ALA A 668 4.77 -3.94 -26.72
C ALA A 668 6.31 -4.10 -26.66
N SER A 669 6.87 -4.77 -25.64
CA SER A 669 8.33 -4.85 -25.43
C SER A 669 9.08 -5.49 -26.60
N PHE A 670 8.46 -6.45 -27.30
CA PHE A 670 9.08 -7.10 -28.45
C PHE A 670 9.31 -6.12 -29.61
N VAL A 671 8.34 -5.24 -29.90
CA VAL A 671 8.43 -4.31 -31.03
C VAL A 671 9.62 -3.38 -30.85
N SER A 672 9.75 -2.74 -29.67
CA SER A 672 10.89 -1.85 -29.36
C SER A 672 12.24 -2.59 -29.44
N ALA A 673 12.33 -3.80 -28.89
CA ALA A 673 13.55 -4.62 -28.97
C ALA A 673 13.91 -5.00 -30.41
N ARG A 674 12.91 -5.39 -31.21
CA ARG A 674 13.07 -5.83 -32.61
C ARG A 674 13.59 -4.73 -33.53
N ILE A 675 13.31 -3.46 -33.21
CA ILE A 675 13.73 -2.30 -34.02
C ILE A 675 14.85 -1.48 -33.37
N GLY A 676 15.37 -1.91 -32.23
CA GLY A 676 16.49 -1.26 -31.55
C GLY A 676 16.15 0.07 -30.89
N ILE A 677 14.89 0.31 -30.51
CA ILE A 677 14.50 1.54 -29.80
C ILE A 677 14.90 1.43 -28.32
N LYS A 678 15.60 2.47 -27.84
CA LYS A 678 15.92 2.62 -26.42
C LYS A 678 14.79 3.38 -25.69
N PRO A 679 14.52 3.07 -24.41
CA PRO A 679 13.56 3.83 -23.62
C PRO A 679 13.94 5.32 -23.51
N LYS A 680 12.94 6.21 -23.59
CA LYS A 680 13.07 7.64 -23.27
C LYS A 680 12.39 7.92 -21.92
N PRO A 681 12.87 8.92 -21.15
CA PRO A 681 12.13 9.44 -20.00
C PRO A 681 10.71 9.90 -20.39
N PRO A 682 9.75 9.91 -19.45
CA PRO A 682 8.43 10.47 -19.69
C PRO A 682 8.50 11.91 -20.21
N ILE A 683 7.69 12.21 -21.22
CA ILE A 683 7.61 13.51 -21.89
C ILE A 683 6.66 14.42 -21.11
N CYS A 684 7.12 15.64 -20.87
CA CYS A 684 6.36 16.71 -20.26
C CYS A 684 5.93 17.75 -21.32
N PRO A 685 4.95 18.63 -21.04
CA PRO A 685 4.52 19.67 -21.97
C PRO A 685 5.66 20.56 -22.51
N ASN A 686 6.66 20.85 -21.68
CA ASN A 686 7.82 21.66 -22.05
C ASN A 686 8.67 21.02 -23.15
N ASP A 687 8.80 19.68 -23.18
CA ASP A 687 9.57 18.96 -24.19
C ASP A 687 8.95 19.05 -25.58
N LEU A 688 7.64 19.34 -25.65
CA LEU A 688 6.89 19.59 -26.88
C LEU A 688 6.88 21.07 -27.31
N GLY A 689 7.53 21.95 -26.56
CA GLY A 689 7.50 23.40 -26.80
C GLY A 689 6.13 24.03 -26.56
N LEU A 690 5.26 23.38 -25.79
CA LEU A 690 3.97 23.94 -25.39
C LEU A 690 4.24 25.07 -24.38
N LYS A 691 4.02 26.31 -24.81
CA LYS A 691 4.10 27.48 -23.92
C LYS A 691 2.98 27.40 -22.89
N ARG A 692 3.21 27.96 -21.69
CA ARG A 692 2.18 28.16 -20.63
C ARG A 692 0.94 28.80 -21.27
N ALA A 693 -0.05 27.99 -21.62
CA ALA A 693 -1.25 28.43 -22.28
C ALA A 693 -2.44 28.24 -21.35
N LEU A 694 -3.36 29.21 -21.37
CA LEU A 694 -4.62 29.30 -20.62
C LEU A 694 -5.63 28.17 -20.92
N THR A 695 -5.25 27.15 -21.71
CA THR A 695 -6.15 26.11 -22.20
C THR A 695 -5.98 24.83 -21.40
N GLY A 696 -6.99 24.46 -20.63
CA GLY A 696 -7.03 23.20 -19.88
C GLY A 696 -7.01 21.95 -20.78
N GLY A 697 -6.75 20.79 -20.18
CA GLY A 697 -6.81 19.49 -20.86
C GLY A 697 -8.18 18.82 -20.79
N LEU A 698 -8.47 17.93 -21.72
CA LEU A 698 -9.67 17.06 -21.70
C LEU A 698 -9.25 15.63 -21.37
N ILE A 699 -9.82 15.05 -20.31
CA ILE A 699 -9.61 13.66 -19.90
C ILE A 699 -10.90 12.89 -20.19
N ILE A 700 -10.80 11.81 -20.98
CA ILE A 700 -11.93 10.96 -21.34
C ILE A 700 -11.65 9.55 -20.82
N VAL A 701 -12.52 9.03 -19.95
CA VAL A 701 -12.37 7.70 -19.36
C VAL A 701 -13.46 6.79 -19.89
N GLY A 702 -13.09 5.87 -20.80
CA GLY A 702 -14.01 4.88 -21.37
C GLY A 702 -13.84 3.46 -20.80
N SER A 703 -12.85 3.23 -19.94
CA SER A 703 -12.53 1.89 -19.44
C SER A 703 -13.38 1.52 -18.22
N TYR A 704 -13.88 0.28 -18.20
CA TYR A 704 -14.74 -0.27 -17.14
C TYR A 704 -14.02 -1.23 -16.19
N VAL A 705 -12.68 -1.32 -16.26
CA VAL A 705 -11.92 -2.21 -15.38
C VAL A 705 -11.77 -1.60 -13.97
N PRO A 706 -11.84 -2.39 -12.89
CA PRO A 706 -11.80 -1.87 -11.51
C PRO A 706 -10.58 -1.00 -11.19
N LYS A 707 -9.43 -1.29 -11.83
CA LYS A 707 -8.21 -0.51 -11.67
C LYS A 707 -8.35 0.92 -12.20
N THR A 708 -9.00 1.11 -13.35
CA THR A 708 -9.28 2.45 -13.89
C THR A 708 -10.17 3.23 -12.93
N THR A 709 -11.19 2.60 -12.34
CA THR A 709 -12.05 3.25 -11.33
C THR A 709 -11.23 3.78 -10.16
N LYS A 710 -10.35 2.95 -9.58
CA LYS A 710 -9.44 3.37 -8.50
C LYS A 710 -8.54 4.53 -8.93
N GLN A 711 -8.03 4.51 -10.16
CA GLN A 711 -7.20 5.59 -10.70
C GLN A 711 -7.95 6.91 -10.86
N VAL A 712 -9.23 6.85 -11.26
CA VAL A 712 -10.10 8.03 -11.35
C VAL A 712 -10.47 8.57 -9.97
N ASP A 713 -10.77 7.70 -9.01
CA ASP A 713 -11.08 8.09 -7.64
C ASP A 713 -9.88 8.79 -6.97
N GLU A 714 -8.67 8.26 -7.18
CA GLU A 714 -7.43 8.88 -6.72
C GLU A 714 -7.19 10.24 -7.40
N LEU A 715 -7.40 10.33 -8.72
CA LEU A 715 -7.33 11.61 -9.44
C LEU A 715 -8.32 12.64 -8.87
N ARG A 716 -9.56 12.24 -8.58
CA ARG A 716 -10.59 13.10 -7.99
C ARG A 716 -10.21 13.56 -6.59
N SER A 717 -9.65 12.67 -5.77
CA SER A 717 -9.15 13.00 -4.44
C SER A 717 -8.01 14.03 -4.50
N GLN A 718 -7.05 13.84 -5.40
CA GLN A 718 -5.86 14.68 -5.47
C GLN A 718 -6.04 16.00 -6.25
N CYS A 719 -6.94 16.03 -7.23
CA CYS A 719 -7.06 17.15 -8.19
C CYS A 719 -8.49 17.68 -8.31
N GLY A 720 -9.41 17.29 -7.42
CA GLY A 720 -10.86 17.56 -7.55
C GLY A 720 -11.25 19.02 -7.75
N GLN A 721 -10.51 19.97 -7.18
CA GLN A 721 -10.77 21.40 -7.34
C GLN A 721 -10.45 21.93 -8.75
N SER A 722 -9.60 21.23 -9.50
CA SER A 722 -9.15 21.61 -10.85
C SER A 722 -9.83 20.83 -11.98
N LEU A 723 -10.78 19.94 -11.64
CA LEU A 723 -11.45 19.06 -12.60
C LEU A 723 -12.90 19.47 -12.85
N ARG A 724 -13.29 19.53 -14.13
CA ARG A 724 -14.70 19.59 -14.54
C ARG A 724 -15.07 18.25 -15.17
N VAL A 725 -15.95 17.50 -14.51
CA VAL A 725 -16.32 16.14 -14.92
C VAL A 725 -17.52 16.18 -15.86
N ILE A 726 -17.39 15.54 -17.02
CA ILE A 726 -18.49 15.22 -17.94
C ILE A 726 -18.44 13.71 -18.16
N GLU A 727 -19.55 13.01 -17.91
CA GLU A 727 -19.62 11.56 -18.04
C GLU A 727 -20.11 11.14 -19.43
N GLY A 728 -19.39 10.22 -20.07
CA GLY A 728 -19.73 9.65 -21.38
C GLY A 728 -18.85 8.45 -21.71
N GLY A 729 -19.40 7.44 -22.38
CA GLY A 729 -18.68 6.21 -22.73
C GLY A 729 -18.15 6.26 -24.17
N ILE A 730 -16.86 6.51 -24.36
CA ILE A 730 -16.20 6.48 -25.68
C ILE A 730 -14.80 5.85 -25.55
N THR A 731 -14.38 5.05 -26.52
CA THR A 731 -13.03 4.43 -26.55
C THR A 731 -11.96 5.40 -27.06
N SER A 732 -10.69 5.18 -26.68
CA SER A 732 -9.57 5.96 -27.20
C SER A 732 -9.40 5.84 -28.72
N SER A 733 -9.83 4.73 -29.33
CA SER A 733 -9.82 4.60 -30.79
C SER A 733 -10.85 5.52 -31.44
N ASP A 734 -12.08 5.56 -30.92
CA ASP A 734 -13.13 6.42 -31.46
C ASP A 734 -12.77 7.91 -31.33
N ILE A 735 -12.10 8.29 -30.24
CA ILE A 735 -11.58 9.66 -30.08
C ILE A 735 -10.54 9.97 -31.17
N ALA A 736 -9.57 9.08 -31.39
CA ALA A 736 -8.55 9.28 -32.41
C ALA A 736 -9.15 9.34 -33.83
N THR A 737 -10.01 8.40 -34.20
CA THR A 737 -10.45 8.24 -35.59
C THR A 737 -11.71 9.01 -35.96
N LYS A 738 -12.67 9.19 -35.03
CA LYS A 738 -13.96 9.85 -35.31
C LYS A 738 -14.03 11.26 -34.75
N ALA A 739 -13.54 11.51 -33.53
CA ALA A 739 -13.65 12.83 -32.92
C ALA A 739 -12.54 13.78 -33.39
N LEU A 740 -11.31 13.28 -33.42
CA LEU A 740 -10.11 14.01 -33.86
C LEU A 740 -9.83 13.82 -35.35
N GLU A 741 -10.49 12.87 -36.01
CA GLU A 741 -10.33 12.55 -37.44
C GLU A 741 -8.84 12.35 -37.82
N ALA A 742 -8.05 11.81 -36.90
CA ALA A 742 -6.61 11.69 -37.08
C ALA A 742 -6.28 10.51 -37.99
N LYS A 743 -6.00 10.78 -39.27
CA LYS A 743 -5.59 9.77 -40.26
C LYS A 743 -4.19 9.19 -40.02
N ARG A 744 -3.30 10.04 -39.50
CA ARG A 744 -1.94 9.70 -39.11
C ARG A 744 -1.53 10.45 -37.84
N ALA A 745 -0.72 9.83 -37.01
CA ALA A 745 -0.11 10.44 -35.84
C ALA A 745 1.34 9.96 -35.69
N LYS A 746 2.16 10.74 -34.98
CA LYS A 746 3.53 10.35 -34.61
C LYS A 746 3.58 10.03 -33.13
N VAL A 747 4.10 8.86 -32.75
CA VAL A 747 4.36 8.54 -31.35
C VAL A 747 5.59 9.32 -30.90
N MET A 748 5.42 10.26 -29.97
CA MET A 748 6.52 11.09 -29.48
C MET A 748 7.34 10.37 -28.41
N GLY A 749 6.67 9.48 -27.67
CA GLY A 749 7.23 8.74 -26.55
C GLY A 749 6.11 8.40 -25.57
N GLN A 750 6.38 8.54 -24.29
CA GLN A 750 5.48 8.13 -23.22
C GLN A 750 5.21 9.29 -22.27
N ALA A 751 3.96 9.50 -21.83
CA ALA A 751 3.62 10.47 -20.78
C ALA A 751 3.90 9.92 -19.36
N LEU A 752 3.94 8.60 -19.24
CA LEU A 752 4.38 7.81 -18.09
C LEU A 752 4.82 6.44 -18.63
N ALA A 753 5.67 5.70 -17.93
CA ALA A 753 6.05 4.35 -18.35
C ALA A 753 4.81 3.48 -18.71
N GLY A 754 4.74 3.03 -19.96
CA GLY A 754 3.61 2.27 -20.52
C GLY A 754 2.38 3.10 -20.90
N VAL A 755 2.47 4.42 -20.98
CA VAL A 755 1.39 5.34 -21.39
C VAL A 755 1.84 6.15 -22.62
N PRO A 756 1.47 5.74 -23.84
CA PRO A 756 1.96 6.38 -25.06
C PRO A 756 1.37 7.79 -25.30
N LEU A 757 2.19 8.63 -25.91
CA LEU A 757 1.89 10.00 -26.29
C LEU A 757 2.02 10.16 -27.80
N TRP A 758 0.93 10.58 -28.45
CA TRP A 758 0.89 10.85 -29.88
C TRP A 758 0.86 12.35 -30.14
N GLN A 759 1.47 12.77 -31.25
CA GLN A 759 1.26 14.08 -31.84
C GLN A 759 0.44 13.90 -33.12
N LEU A 760 -0.74 14.52 -33.17
CA LEU A 760 -1.65 14.37 -34.30
C LEU A 760 -1.09 15.01 -35.57
N GLY A 761 -1.24 14.31 -36.70
CA GLY A 761 -0.77 14.79 -38.00
C GLY A 761 -1.57 15.97 -38.56
N PRO A 762 -1.08 16.59 -39.65
CA PRO A 762 -1.72 17.75 -40.29
C PRO A 762 -3.10 17.45 -40.87
N GLU A 763 -3.42 16.18 -41.13
CA GLU A 763 -4.72 15.74 -41.65
C GLU A 763 -5.79 15.55 -40.55
N SER A 764 -5.43 15.73 -39.28
CA SER A 764 -6.40 15.66 -38.17
C SER A 764 -7.20 16.95 -38.03
N ARG A 765 -8.35 16.87 -37.36
CA ARG A 765 -9.18 18.04 -37.03
C ARG A 765 -8.45 19.08 -36.17
N PHE A 766 -7.50 18.63 -35.33
CA PHE A 766 -6.69 19.49 -34.49
C PHE A 766 -5.19 19.13 -34.62
N PRO A 767 -4.52 19.59 -35.70
CA PRO A 767 -3.12 19.27 -35.96
C PRO A 767 -2.18 19.65 -34.82
N GLY A 768 -1.21 18.79 -34.54
CA GLY A 768 -0.16 19.04 -33.55
C GLY A 768 -0.60 18.88 -32.09
N VAL A 769 -1.90 18.66 -31.82
CA VAL A 769 -2.39 18.41 -30.46
C VAL A 769 -1.75 17.14 -29.88
N PRO A 770 -1.22 17.22 -28.65
CA PRO A 770 -0.77 16.03 -27.93
C PRO A 770 -1.98 15.18 -27.53
N TYR A 771 -1.95 13.88 -27.87
CA TYR A 771 -2.97 12.92 -27.53
C TYR A 771 -2.37 11.78 -26.71
N ILE A 772 -2.75 11.68 -25.44
CA ILE A 772 -2.26 10.66 -24.51
C ILE A 772 -3.26 9.51 -24.48
N VAL A 773 -2.81 8.31 -24.83
CA VAL A 773 -3.64 7.10 -24.76
C VAL A 773 -3.31 6.37 -23.47
N PHE A 774 -4.17 6.46 -22.47
CA PHE A 774 -3.95 5.84 -21.16
C PHE A 774 -4.53 4.41 -21.10
N PRO A 775 -3.70 3.36 -20.98
CA PRO A 775 -4.20 1.99 -20.85
C PRO A 775 -4.73 1.74 -19.44
N GLY A 776 -5.97 1.26 -19.30
CA GLY A 776 -6.63 1.07 -17.99
C GLY A 776 -6.00 0.03 -17.05
N ASN A 777 -5.01 -0.73 -17.52
CA ASN A 777 -4.33 -1.78 -16.76
C ASN A 777 -2.84 -1.48 -16.46
N VAL A 778 -2.38 -0.25 -16.74
CA VAL A 778 -0.99 0.19 -16.54
C VAL A 778 -0.89 1.18 -15.37
N GLY A 779 0.24 1.15 -14.65
CA GLY A 779 0.53 2.03 -13.52
C GLY A 779 -0.08 1.59 -12.19
N ASP A 780 0.19 2.33 -11.12
CA ASP A 780 -0.46 2.19 -9.80
C ASP A 780 -1.78 2.99 -9.75
N ASN A 781 -2.46 3.03 -8.60
CA ASN A 781 -3.69 3.82 -8.44
C ASN A 781 -3.46 5.32 -8.62
N SER A 782 -2.25 5.84 -8.41
CA SER A 782 -1.91 7.26 -8.57
C SER A 782 -1.43 7.62 -9.98
N ALA A 783 -1.25 6.65 -10.88
CA ALA A 783 -0.61 6.85 -12.17
C ALA A 783 -1.32 7.89 -13.05
N LEU A 784 -2.66 7.86 -13.09
CA LEU A 784 -3.45 8.85 -13.81
C LEU A 784 -3.28 10.25 -13.19
N ALA A 785 -3.33 10.36 -11.86
CA ALA A 785 -3.11 11.61 -11.15
C ALA A 785 -1.71 12.19 -11.42
N LYS A 786 -0.67 11.35 -11.46
CA LYS A 786 0.70 11.74 -11.81
C LYS A 786 0.79 12.32 -13.22
N VAL A 787 0.19 11.65 -14.22
CA VAL A 787 0.14 12.17 -15.59
C VAL A 787 -0.58 13.51 -15.62
N VAL A 788 -1.78 13.60 -15.04
CA VAL A 788 -2.55 14.86 -15.03
C VAL A 788 -1.79 15.99 -14.35
N LYS A 789 -1.14 15.75 -13.20
CA LYS A 789 -0.34 16.77 -12.49
C LYS A 789 0.86 17.24 -13.30
N SER A 790 1.58 16.31 -13.94
CA SER A 790 2.74 16.67 -14.78
C SER A 790 2.36 17.38 -16.09
N TRP A 791 1.11 17.22 -16.54
CA TRP A 791 0.56 17.84 -17.75
C TRP A 791 -0.31 19.07 -17.47
N ALA A 792 -0.76 19.26 -16.24
CA ALA A 792 -1.36 20.49 -15.77
C ALA A 792 -0.27 21.58 -15.65
N SER A 793 -0.61 22.84 -15.93
CA SER A 793 0.31 23.96 -15.69
C SER A 793 0.86 23.87 -14.26
N PRO A 794 2.16 24.11 -14.04
CA PRO A 794 2.74 24.02 -12.71
C PRO A 794 1.99 24.92 -11.74
N SER A 795 1.76 24.40 -10.54
CA SER A 795 1.35 25.16 -9.37
C SER A 795 2.31 26.33 -9.14
N ARG A 796 1.77 27.45 -8.65
CA ARG A 796 2.51 28.58 -8.06
C ARG A 796 3.77 28.10 -7.32
N SER A 797 4.90 28.78 -7.53
CA SER A 797 6.17 28.47 -6.84
C SER A 797 6.01 28.67 -5.33
N SER A 798 6.48 27.71 -4.54
CA SER A 798 6.40 27.82 -3.08
C SER A 798 7.43 28.81 -2.54
N THR A 799 7.14 29.47 -1.41
CA THR A 799 8.13 30.32 -0.73
C THR A 799 9.41 29.54 -0.38
N LYS A 800 9.30 28.24 -0.09
CA LYS A 800 10.45 27.35 0.15
C LYS A 800 11.39 27.25 -1.06
N GLU A 801 10.84 27.13 -2.26
CA GLU A 801 11.64 27.08 -3.49
C GLU A 801 12.37 28.40 -3.75
N LEU A 802 11.69 29.53 -3.47
CA LEU A 802 12.27 30.87 -3.60
C LEU A 802 13.41 31.09 -2.59
N LEU A 803 13.28 30.56 -1.36
CA LEU A 803 14.32 30.65 -0.34
C LEU A 803 15.51 29.69 -0.55
N ASN A 804 15.52 28.87 -1.61
CA ASN A 804 16.74 28.17 -2.07
C ASN A 804 17.83 29.14 -2.60
N ALA A 805 17.61 30.47 -2.53
CA ALA A 805 18.59 31.53 -2.75
C ALA A 805 19.92 31.32 -1.99
N GLU A 806 19.91 30.49 -0.93
CA GLU A 806 21.09 30.01 -0.24
C GLU A 806 22.17 29.45 -1.16
N LYS A 807 21.79 28.66 -2.17
CA LYS A 807 22.73 28.10 -3.17
C LYS A 807 23.24 29.15 -4.16
N GLY A 808 22.49 30.23 -4.35
CA GLY A 808 22.74 31.26 -5.35
C GLY A 808 23.46 32.50 -4.82
N GLY A 809 23.59 32.64 -3.49
CA GLY A 809 24.25 33.79 -2.84
C GLY A 809 23.53 35.12 -3.03
N TYR A 810 22.19 35.12 -3.09
CA TYR A 810 21.36 36.32 -3.24
C TYR A 810 20.22 36.34 -2.21
N ALA A 811 19.45 37.42 -2.16
CA ALA A 811 18.23 37.51 -1.35
C ALA A 811 16.99 37.79 -2.22
N VAL A 812 15.85 37.25 -1.82
CA VAL A 812 14.56 37.48 -2.49
C VAL A 812 13.87 38.69 -1.87
N GLY A 813 13.40 39.62 -2.72
CA GLY A 813 12.61 40.75 -2.26
C GLY A 813 11.15 40.36 -2.02
N ALA A 814 10.63 40.68 -0.83
CA ALA A 814 9.22 40.59 -0.49
C ALA A 814 8.60 41.98 -0.38
N PHE A 815 7.58 42.24 -1.19
CA PHE A 815 7.06 43.60 -1.41
C PHE A 815 5.60 43.70 -0.98
N ASN A 816 5.31 44.62 -0.06
CA ASN A 816 3.94 44.82 0.42
C ASN A 816 3.06 45.40 -0.68
N VAL A 817 1.91 44.76 -0.95
CA VAL A 817 0.93 45.18 -1.96
C VAL A 817 -0.43 45.47 -1.33
N TYR A 818 -1.09 46.52 -1.82
CA TYR A 818 -2.35 47.04 -1.26
C TYR A 818 -3.51 47.01 -2.25
N ASN A 819 -3.21 46.84 -3.53
CA ASN A 819 -4.14 46.93 -4.66
C ASN A 819 -3.57 46.20 -5.88
N LEU A 820 -4.35 46.18 -6.96
CA LEU A 820 -3.96 45.54 -8.21
C LEU A 820 -2.71 46.19 -8.84
N GLU A 821 -2.59 47.53 -8.77
CA GLU A 821 -1.46 48.24 -9.36
C GLU A 821 -0.13 47.83 -8.72
N GLY A 822 -0.11 47.63 -7.39
CA GLY A 822 1.06 47.14 -6.66
C GLY A 822 1.41 45.71 -7.04
N ILE A 823 0.41 44.83 -7.14
CA ILE A 823 0.59 43.44 -7.59
C ILE A 823 1.23 43.41 -8.97
N GLU A 824 0.64 44.13 -9.93
CA GLU A 824 1.13 44.18 -11.29
C GLU A 824 2.51 44.84 -11.40
N ALA A 825 2.82 45.84 -10.57
CA ALA A 825 4.12 46.48 -10.53
C ALA A 825 5.22 45.51 -10.09
N VAL A 826 4.98 44.72 -9.04
CA VAL A 826 5.93 43.72 -8.54
C VAL A 826 6.17 42.63 -9.58
N VAL A 827 5.09 42.06 -10.13
CA VAL A 827 5.20 41.00 -11.15
C VAL A 827 5.92 41.52 -12.40
N ALA A 828 5.53 42.69 -12.92
CA ALA A 828 6.16 43.24 -14.11
C ALA A 828 7.65 43.58 -13.90
N ALA A 829 8.04 44.05 -12.71
CA ALA A 829 9.44 44.27 -12.37
C ALA A 829 10.22 42.95 -12.33
N ALA A 830 9.66 41.94 -11.64
CA ALA A 830 10.26 40.62 -11.52
C ALA A 830 10.48 39.94 -12.88
N GLU A 831 9.49 40.00 -13.77
CA GLU A 831 9.60 39.46 -15.14
C GLU A 831 10.64 40.20 -15.99
N THR A 832 10.66 41.54 -15.89
CA THR A 832 11.65 42.36 -16.62
C THR A 832 13.07 42.02 -16.18
N GLU A 833 13.29 41.85 -14.87
CA GLU A 833 14.58 41.52 -14.29
C GLU A 833 14.90 40.01 -14.32
N LYS A 834 13.97 39.16 -14.77
CA LYS A 834 14.08 37.70 -14.67
C LYS A 834 14.48 37.27 -13.25
N SER A 835 13.76 37.79 -12.26
CA SER A 835 14.06 37.64 -10.84
C SER A 835 12.93 36.92 -10.12
N PRO A 836 13.22 36.06 -9.13
CA PRO A 836 12.23 35.66 -8.14
C PRO A 836 11.76 36.87 -7.30
N ALA A 837 10.51 36.87 -6.86
CA ALA A 837 9.98 37.87 -5.92
C ALA A 837 8.81 37.30 -5.08
N ILE A 838 8.47 37.99 -3.98
CA ILE A 838 7.34 37.63 -3.11
C ILE A 838 6.33 38.77 -3.09
N LEU A 839 5.07 38.47 -3.41
CA LEU A 839 3.93 39.36 -3.18
C LEU A 839 3.52 39.24 -1.72
N GLN A 840 3.66 40.33 -0.98
CA GLN A 840 3.47 40.33 0.47
C GLN A 840 2.21 41.13 0.84
N ILE A 841 1.37 40.58 1.73
CA ILE A 841 0.14 41.24 2.18
C ILE A 841 0.22 41.47 3.68
N HIS A 842 0.34 42.74 4.08
CA HIS A 842 0.29 43.15 5.48
C HIS A 842 -1.12 42.99 6.04
N SER A 843 -1.24 42.78 7.37
CA SER A 843 -2.52 42.65 8.08
C SER A 843 -3.51 43.80 7.81
N SER A 844 -3.03 45.04 7.68
CA SER A 844 -3.87 46.20 7.34
C SER A 844 -4.37 46.18 5.90
N ALA A 845 -3.54 45.73 4.95
CA ALA A 845 -3.92 45.55 3.55
C ALA A 845 -4.97 44.44 3.40
N LEU A 846 -4.82 43.34 4.15
CA LEU A 846 -5.82 42.27 4.17
C LEU A 846 -7.16 42.73 4.75
N LYS A 847 -7.16 43.54 5.82
CA LYS A 847 -8.39 44.11 6.40
C LYS A 847 -9.13 45.02 5.41
N GLN A 848 -8.41 45.77 4.58
CA GLN A 848 -9.00 46.67 3.59
C GLN A 848 -9.42 45.95 2.30
N GLY A 849 -8.57 45.07 1.76
CA GLY A 849 -8.75 44.41 0.47
C GLY A 849 -9.48 43.07 0.53
N GLY A 850 -9.48 42.42 1.70
CA GLY A 850 -10.13 41.13 1.94
C GLY A 850 -9.58 39.98 1.08
N VAL A 851 -10.35 38.89 1.05
CA VAL A 851 -10.09 37.71 0.19
C VAL A 851 -9.86 38.07 -1.30
N PRO A 852 -10.59 39.04 -1.90
CA PRO A 852 -10.35 39.44 -3.29
C PRO A 852 -8.92 39.89 -3.57
N LEU A 853 -8.28 40.64 -2.67
CA LEU A 853 -6.89 41.07 -2.83
C LEU A 853 -5.93 39.87 -2.85
N VAL A 854 -6.16 38.89 -1.97
CA VAL A 854 -5.38 37.65 -1.95
C VAL A 854 -5.57 36.89 -3.26
N ALA A 855 -6.81 36.72 -3.71
CA ALA A 855 -7.11 36.06 -4.99
C ALA A 855 -6.43 36.73 -6.19
N CYS A 856 -6.34 38.07 -6.21
CA CYS A 856 -5.58 38.79 -7.23
C CYS A 856 -4.08 38.49 -7.16
N CYS A 857 -3.49 38.41 -5.97
CA CYS A 857 -2.08 38.06 -5.80
C CYS A 857 -1.80 36.63 -6.29
N ILE A 858 -2.68 35.68 -5.94
CA ILE A 858 -2.56 34.28 -6.38
C ILE A 858 -2.65 34.19 -7.90
N ALA A 859 -3.68 34.80 -8.50
CA ALA A 859 -3.87 34.79 -9.93
C ALA A 859 -2.70 35.43 -10.69
N ALA A 860 -2.11 36.50 -10.15
CA ALA A 860 -0.94 37.15 -10.74
C ALA A 860 0.33 36.30 -10.60
N ALA A 861 0.53 35.64 -9.46
CA ALA A 861 1.66 34.74 -9.23
C ALA A 861 1.60 33.51 -10.16
N GLU A 862 0.42 32.92 -10.35
CA GLU A 862 0.19 31.78 -11.25
C GLU A 862 0.40 32.15 -12.73
N GLN A 863 0.10 33.39 -13.11
CA GLN A 863 0.29 33.89 -14.48
C GLN A 863 1.72 34.36 -14.77
N SER A 864 2.53 34.61 -13.75
CA SER A 864 3.89 35.13 -13.91
C SER A 864 4.78 34.15 -14.68
N THR A 865 5.67 34.68 -15.51
CA THR A 865 6.70 33.92 -16.23
C THR A 865 7.94 33.62 -15.38
N VAL A 866 8.05 34.21 -14.19
CA VAL A 866 9.14 34.00 -13.22
C VAL A 866 8.59 33.45 -11.89
N PRO A 867 9.41 32.87 -11.00
CA PRO A 867 8.96 32.39 -9.71
C PRO A 867 8.40 33.52 -8.81
N ILE A 868 7.12 33.42 -8.43
CA ILE A 868 6.45 34.34 -7.51
C ILE A 868 5.67 33.54 -6.45
N SER A 869 5.81 33.89 -5.16
CA SER A 869 4.95 33.37 -4.08
C SER A 869 4.16 34.48 -3.39
N VAL A 870 3.13 34.11 -2.64
CA VAL A 870 2.28 35.01 -1.87
C VAL A 870 2.46 34.80 -0.36
N HIS A 871 2.83 35.85 0.37
CA HIS A 871 3.17 35.81 1.80
C HIS A 871 2.22 36.70 2.63
N TYR A 872 1.80 36.21 3.80
CA TYR A 872 1.05 37.00 4.78
C TYR A 872 2.00 37.59 5.84
N ASP A 873 1.97 38.89 6.02
CA ASP A 873 2.98 39.66 6.78
C ASP A 873 2.40 40.26 8.07
N HIS A 874 3.22 40.25 9.14
CA HIS A 874 2.88 40.73 10.48
C HIS A 874 1.55 40.17 11.05
N GLY A 875 1.44 38.84 11.11
CA GLY A 875 0.32 38.17 11.75
C GLY A 875 0.38 38.26 13.28
N ILE A 876 -0.28 39.26 13.86
CA ILE A 876 -0.35 39.47 15.32
C ILE A 876 -1.52 38.68 15.93
N SER A 877 -2.69 38.69 15.28
CA SER A 877 -3.91 38.05 15.82
C SER A 877 -4.02 36.59 15.40
N LYS A 878 -4.37 35.72 16.35
CA LYS A 878 -4.63 34.30 16.08
C LYS A 878 -5.75 34.12 15.05
N SER A 879 -6.80 34.95 15.11
CA SER A 879 -7.91 34.89 14.15
C SER A 879 -7.43 35.16 12.73
N ASP A 880 -6.56 36.15 12.57
CA ASP A 880 -6.12 36.64 11.26
C ASP A 880 -5.13 35.63 10.65
N LEU A 881 -4.27 35.04 11.48
CA LEU A 881 -3.39 33.93 11.08
C LEU A 881 -4.19 32.68 10.67
N LEU A 882 -5.17 32.25 11.47
CA LEU A 882 -6.02 31.11 11.11
C LEU A 882 -6.78 31.37 9.80
N GLN A 883 -7.26 32.60 9.58
CA GLN A 883 -7.87 32.98 8.32
C GLN A 883 -6.85 32.93 7.16
N ALA A 884 -5.63 33.46 7.35
CA ALA A 884 -4.59 33.41 6.34
C ALA A 884 -4.23 31.97 5.93
N LEU A 885 -4.22 31.03 6.88
CA LEU A 885 -3.99 29.61 6.60
C LEU A 885 -5.06 28.96 5.70
N GLU A 886 -6.24 29.58 5.55
CA GLU A 886 -7.33 29.07 4.71
C GLU A 886 -7.48 29.80 3.36
N VAL A 887 -6.88 30.99 3.21
CA VAL A 887 -7.15 31.89 2.06
C VAL A 887 -6.11 31.74 0.94
N GLY A 888 -5.24 30.73 1.02
CA GLY A 888 -4.39 30.29 -0.08
C GLY A 888 -3.01 30.94 -0.13
N PHE A 889 -2.46 31.45 0.96
CA PHE A 889 -1.06 31.91 1.02
C PHE A 889 -0.05 30.75 0.86
N ASP A 890 1.19 31.06 0.46
CA ASP A 890 2.30 30.09 0.46
C ASP A 890 3.05 30.05 1.79
N SER A 891 3.00 31.17 2.52
CA SER A 891 3.70 31.36 3.77
C SER A 891 3.05 32.44 4.62
N VAL A 892 3.27 32.36 5.93
CA VAL A 892 2.76 33.33 6.90
C VAL A 892 3.88 33.76 7.85
N MET A 893 3.84 35.02 8.27
CA MET A 893 4.67 35.55 9.34
C MET A 893 3.88 35.62 10.65
N VAL A 894 4.40 35.01 11.70
CA VAL A 894 3.90 35.14 13.07
C VAL A 894 4.69 36.23 13.78
N ASP A 895 4.01 37.31 14.16
CA ASP A 895 4.60 38.43 14.90
C ASP A 895 4.17 38.35 16.38
N GLY A 896 4.97 37.63 17.17
CA GLY A 896 4.85 37.54 18.62
C GLY A 896 5.82 38.46 19.38
N SER A 897 6.44 39.44 18.71
CA SER A 897 7.52 40.29 19.27
C SER A 897 7.11 41.12 20.49
N HIS A 898 5.80 41.34 20.66
CA HIS A 898 5.19 42.07 21.77
C HIS A 898 4.93 41.19 23.01
N LEU A 899 5.04 39.86 22.88
CA LEU A 899 4.82 38.89 23.96
C LEU A 899 6.11 38.62 24.74
N THR A 900 6.01 38.02 25.93
CA THR A 900 7.19 37.46 26.59
C THR A 900 7.75 36.29 25.76
N LEU A 901 9.05 35.96 25.92
CA LEU A 901 9.69 34.90 25.12
C LEU A 901 8.93 33.56 25.19
N GLY A 902 8.53 33.14 26.39
CA GLY A 902 7.78 31.88 26.57
C GLY A 902 6.40 31.90 25.90
N GLU A 903 5.69 33.04 25.98
CA GLU A 903 4.40 33.22 25.30
C GLU A 903 4.56 33.25 23.77
N ASN A 904 5.61 33.90 23.26
CA ASN A 904 5.91 33.93 21.83
C ASN A 904 6.24 32.51 21.31
N ILE A 905 7.02 31.72 22.05
CA ILE A 905 7.32 30.33 21.70
C ILE A 905 6.04 29.51 21.60
N LEU A 906 5.18 29.54 22.63
CA LEU A 906 3.92 28.78 22.63
C LEU A 906 2.99 29.21 21.49
N TYR A 907 2.90 30.52 21.27
CA TYR A 907 2.06 31.10 20.23
C TYR A 907 2.54 30.71 18.82
N THR A 908 3.82 30.92 18.54
CA THR A 908 4.44 30.61 17.24
C THR A 908 4.42 29.11 16.97
N LYS A 909 4.71 28.27 17.97
CA LYS A 909 4.65 26.79 17.84
C LYS A 909 3.25 26.30 17.43
N SER A 910 2.20 26.88 18.03
CA SER A 910 0.82 26.51 17.71
C SER A 910 0.47 26.83 16.25
N ILE A 911 0.87 28.01 15.75
CA ILE A 911 0.60 28.40 14.37
C ILE A 911 1.49 27.64 13.40
N SER A 912 2.77 27.43 13.73
CA SER A 912 3.72 26.69 12.89
C SER A 912 3.21 25.27 12.62
N SER A 913 2.74 24.57 13.65
CA SER A 913 2.18 23.22 13.52
C SER A 913 0.99 23.17 12.55
N LEU A 914 0.09 24.16 12.62
CA LEU A 914 -1.08 24.27 11.74
C LEU A 914 -0.69 24.64 10.30
N ALA A 915 0.26 25.55 10.13
CA ALA A 915 0.76 25.96 8.83
C ALA A 915 1.47 24.80 8.11
N HIS A 916 2.34 24.08 8.81
CA HIS A 916 3.06 22.91 8.27
C HIS A 916 2.13 21.76 7.90
N ALA A 917 1.05 21.53 8.65
CA ALA A 917 0.02 20.55 8.29
C ALA A 917 -0.65 20.86 6.94
N LYS A 918 -0.63 22.12 6.51
CA LYS A 918 -1.12 22.60 5.21
C LYS A 918 -0.01 22.83 4.18
N GLY A 919 1.25 22.56 4.54
CA GLY A 919 2.41 22.76 3.66
C GLY A 919 2.87 24.21 3.49
N LEU A 920 2.45 25.13 4.38
CA LEU A 920 2.87 26.53 4.35
C LEU A 920 4.15 26.73 5.16
N LEU A 921 5.00 27.65 4.70
CA LEU A 921 6.22 28.06 5.40
C LEU A 921 5.90 29.09 6.49
N VAL A 922 6.55 28.99 7.64
CA VAL A 922 6.39 29.93 8.76
C VAL A 922 7.63 30.79 8.94
N GLU A 923 7.43 32.10 8.78
CA GLU A 923 8.36 33.12 9.24
C GLU A 923 7.96 33.57 10.65
N ALA A 924 8.91 33.83 11.53
CA ALA A 924 8.63 34.40 12.84
C ALA A 924 9.66 35.44 13.25
N GLU A 925 9.20 36.44 13.99
CA GLU A 925 10.04 37.52 14.49
C GLU A 925 10.49 37.28 15.93
N LEU A 926 11.79 37.44 16.16
CA LEU A 926 12.39 37.39 17.49
C LEU A 926 13.25 38.64 17.73
N GLY A 927 12.86 39.43 18.72
CA GLY A 927 13.32 40.80 18.89
C GLY A 927 12.21 41.77 18.52
N ARG A 928 12.42 43.07 18.74
CA ARG A 928 11.42 44.09 18.40
C ARG A 928 12.11 45.26 17.72
N LEU A 929 11.62 45.64 16.54
CA LEU A 929 12.16 46.73 15.73
C LEU A 929 11.55 48.07 16.15
N SER A 930 12.34 49.14 16.19
CA SER A 930 11.83 50.51 16.35
C SER A 930 11.30 51.08 15.03
N GLY A 931 10.37 52.03 15.11
CA GLY A 931 9.83 52.75 13.95
C GLY A 931 8.33 52.56 13.76
N SER A 932 7.80 53.06 12.64
CA SER A 932 6.36 52.99 12.32
C SER A 932 6.12 52.23 11.02
N GLU A 933 5.24 51.22 11.07
CA GLU A 933 4.71 50.51 9.91
C GLU A 933 3.19 50.40 9.98
N ASP A 934 2.49 50.92 8.97
CA ASP A 934 1.05 50.79 8.71
C ASP A 934 0.09 50.84 9.93
N GLY A 935 0.41 51.69 10.90
CA GLY A 935 -0.42 51.95 12.10
C GLY A 935 0.15 51.38 13.40
N LEU A 936 1.23 50.60 13.34
CA LEU A 936 2.01 50.15 14.50
C LEU A 936 3.24 51.04 14.64
N THR A 937 3.46 51.59 15.84
CA THR A 937 4.66 52.39 16.15
C THR A 937 5.33 51.81 17.39
N VAL A 938 6.62 51.52 17.28
CA VAL A 938 7.47 51.06 18.38
C VAL A 938 8.49 52.14 18.68
N GLU A 939 8.49 52.62 19.91
CA GLU A 939 9.42 53.64 20.42
C GLU A 939 10.85 53.08 20.51
N GLU A 940 11.86 53.94 20.34
CA GLU A 940 13.28 53.56 20.22
C GLU A 940 13.82 52.83 21.48
N TYR A 941 13.27 53.10 22.66
CA TYR A 941 13.66 52.44 23.92
C TYR A 941 13.07 51.03 24.09
N GLU A 942 12.04 50.67 23.30
CA GLU A 942 11.45 49.33 23.30
C GLU A 942 12.13 48.38 22.30
N ALA A 943 13.02 48.90 21.45
CA ALA A 943 13.78 48.10 20.50
C ALA A 943 14.72 47.12 21.21
N ARG A 944 14.66 45.85 20.82
CA ARG A 944 15.49 44.77 21.39
C ARG A 944 16.17 44.02 20.27
N PHE A 945 17.51 43.96 20.35
CA PHE A 945 18.29 43.08 19.49
C PHE A 945 17.91 41.62 19.70
N THR A 946 17.97 40.84 18.64
CA THR A 946 17.80 39.38 18.72
C THR A 946 18.95 38.79 19.52
N ASP A 947 18.65 38.09 20.62
CA ASP A 947 19.66 37.36 21.40
C ASP A 947 19.89 35.97 20.79
N VAL A 948 21.16 35.59 20.61
CA VAL A 948 21.53 34.34 19.92
C VAL A 948 21.09 33.10 20.71
N ALA A 949 21.19 33.13 22.04
CA ALA A 949 20.80 31.99 22.88
C ALA A 949 19.28 31.84 22.92
N GLN A 950 18.55 32.96 22.97
CA GLN A 950 17.09 32.94 22.85
C GLN A 950 16.65 32.46 21.46
N ALA A 951 17.35 32.84 20.39
CA ALA A 951 17.07 32.39 19.03
C ALA A 951 17.25 30.88 18.85
N GLU A 952 18.27 30.27 19.48
CA GLU A 952 18.47 28.82 19.41
C GLU A 952 17.29 28.07 20.03
N GLY A 953 16.89 28.44 21.26
CA GLY A 953 15.72 27.85 21.91
C GLY A 953 14.41 28.12 21.15
N PHE A 954 14.25 29.33 20.62
CA PHE A 954 13.07 29.70 19.85
C PHE A 954 12.90 28.85 18.59
N ILE A 955 13.98 28.65 17.81
CA ILE A 955 13.95 27.80 16.61
C ILE A 955 13.61 26.35 16.98
N ASP A 956 14.27 25.80 17.99
CA ASP A 956 14.10 24.39 18.38
C ASP A 956 12.68 24.09 18.86
N GLU A 957 12.07 25.02 19.59
CA GLU A 957 10.73 24.81 20.16
C GLU A 957 9.60 25.13 19.19
N THR A 958 9.79 26.09 18.28
CA THR A 958 8.74 26.54 17.34
C THR A 958 8.77 25.85 15.99
N SER A 959 9.93 25.30 15.60
CA SER A 959 10.17 24.67 14.29
C SER A 959 9.96 25.59 13.08
N ILE A 960 10.09 26.90 13.23
CA ILE A 960 9.95 27.88 12.14
C ILE A 960 10.95 27.63 11.00
N ASP A 961 10.61 28.09 9.80
CA ASP A 961 11.44 27.92 8.60
C ASP A 961 12.30 29.15 8.29
N ALA A 962 11.86 30.33 8.75
CA ALA A 962 12.54 31.59 8.54
C ALA A 962 12.49 32.46 9.82
N LEU A 963 13.64 33.02 10.20
CA LEU A 963 13.77 33.88 11.36
C LEU A 963 13.98 35.33 10.92
N ALA A 964 13.02 36.19 11.25
CA ALA A 964 13.16 37.63 11.13
C ALA A 964 13.94 38.18 12.34
N VAL A 965 15.05 38.86 12.06
CA VAL A 965 16.00 39.31 13.09
C VAL A 965 16.05 40.83 13.22
N CYS A 966 16.34 41.28 14.44
CA CYS A 966 16.59 42.67 14.81
C CYS A 966 18.07 42.83 15.17
N ILE A 967 18.82 43.48 14.28
CA ILE A 967 20.27 43.77 14.45
C ILE A 967 20.57 45.27 14.44
N GLY A 968 19.53 46.11 14.58
CA GLY A 968 19.62 47.57 14.45
C GLY A 968 18.97 48.13 13.18
N ASN A 969 18.31 47.26 12.41
CA ASN A 969 17.39 47.64 11.35
C ASN A 969 16.12 48.29 11.94
N VAL A 970 15.44 49.14 11.15
CA VAL A 970 14.23 49.86 11.59
C VAL A 970 13.15 49.84 10.53
N HIS A 971 11.89 49.97 10.95
CA HIS A 971 10.79 50.21 10.02
C HIS A 971 10.74 51.70 9.63
N GLY A 972 10.62 51.96 8.32
CA GLY A 972 10.52 53.32 7.81
C GLY A 972 11.88 53.99 7.55
N LYS A 973 12.06 55.23 8.01
CA LYS A 973 13.27 56.02 7.74
C LYS A 973 14.27 55.87 8.89
N TYR A 974 15.52 55.57 8.53
CA TYR A 974 16.64 55.59 9.48
C TYR A 974 16.85 56.99 10.10
N PRO A 975 17.33 57.06 11.36
CA PRO A 975 17.62 58.31 12.02
C PRO A 975 18.72 59.11 11.30
N PRO A 976 18.87 60.43 11.55
CA PRO A 976 19.89 61.27 10.92
C PRO A 976 21.33 60.79 11.13
N SER A 977 21.57 59.99 12.18
CA SER A 977 22.86 59.34 12.46
C SER A 977 23.21 58.20 11.49
N GLY A 978 22.28 57.78 10.63
CA GLY A 978 22.44 56.65 9.72
C GLY A 978 22.11 55.28 10.35
N PRO A 979 22.05 54.22 9.53
CA PRO A 979 21.84 52.85 10.01
C PRO A 979 23.01 52.35 10.86
N ASN A 980 22.71 51.67 11.97
CA ASN A 980 23.72 51.09 12.86
C ASN A 980 23.46 49.59 13.03
N LEU A 981 23.85 48.80 12.02
CA LEU A 981 23.65 47.35 11.99
C LEU A 981 24.80 46.61 12.69
N ARG A 982 24.44 45.68 13.57
CA ARG A 982 25.39 44.81 14.30
C ARG A 982 25.73 43.57 13.46
N PHE A 983 26.72 43.71 12.58
CA PHE A 983 27.18 42.62 11.71
C PHE A 983 27.84 41.46 12.45
N ASP A 984 28.45 41.73 13.61
CA ASP A 984 28.94 40.70 14.53
C ASP A 984 27.81 39.80 15.01
N LEU A 985 26.69 40.39 15.44
CA LEU A 985 25.49 39.66 15.81
C LEU A 985 24.88 38.88 14.62
N LEU A 986 24.80 39.51 13.44
CA LEU A 986 24.28 38.84 12.24
C LEU A 986 25.10 37.59 11.88
N LYS A 987 26.43 37.66 12.04
CA LYS A 987 27.33 36.53 11.79
C LYS A 987 27.09 35.37 12.74
N ASP A 988 26.84 35.66 14.02
CA ASP A 988 26.53 34.64 15.02
C ASP A 988 25.15 34.00 14.76
N LEU A 989 24.14 34.82 14.45
CA LEU A 989 22.81 34.35 14.06
C LEU A 989 22.86 33.50 12.79
N ARG A 990 23.74 33.83 11.84
CA ARG A 990 23.95 33.04 10.63
C ARG A 990 24.55 31.66 10.93
N ALA A 991 25.56 31.60 11.80
CA ALA A 991 26.14 30.31 12.18
C ALA A 991 25.08 29.39 12.81
N LEU A 992 24.19 29.96 13.64
CA LEU A 992 23.06 29.26 14.24
C LEU A 992 22.04 28.79 13.19
N THR A 993 21.52 29.68 12.37
CA THR A 993 20.44 29.36 11.41
C THR A 993 20.90 28.38 10.34
N LEU A 994 22.15 28.47 9.89
CA LEU A 994 22.75 27.51 8.95
C LEU A 994 22.81 26.10 9.53
N LYS A 995 23.14 25.96 10.83
CA LYS A 995 23.16 24.66 11.53
C LYS A 995 21.75 24.08 11.67
N LYS A 996 20.73 24.93 11.84
CA LYS A 996 19.33 24.53 12.07
C LYS A 996 18.51 24.42 10.78
N GLY A 997 19.04 24.84 9.63
CA GLY A 997 18.32 24.82 8.35
C GLY A 997 17.24 25.92 8.21
N VAL A 998 17.38 27.02 8.95
CA VAL A 998 16.44 28.15 8.97
C VAL A 998 16.97 29.29 8.09
N SER A 999 16.10 29.98 7.35
CA SER A 999 16.49 31.15 6.54
C SER A 999 16.52 32.43 7.38
N LEU A 1000 17.53 33.29 7.19
CA LEU A 1000 17.54 34.62 7.81
C LEU A 1000 16.77 35.63 6.97
N VAL A 1001 15.89 36.38 7.64
CA VAL A 1001 15.08 37.44 7.05
C VAL A 1001 15.43 38.76 7.71
N LEU A 1002 15.57 39.82 6.91
CA LEU A 1002 15.75 41.17 7.41
C LEU A 1002 14.58 42.06 6.99
N HIS A 1003 13.91 42.60 8.00
CA HIS A 1003 12.88 43.62 7.84
C HIS A 1003 13.52 45.01 7.80
N GLY A 1004 12.89 45.98 7.15
CA GLY A 1004 13.41 47.35 7.13
C GLY A 1004 14.61 47.56 6.19
N ALA A 1005 14.53 47.04 4.96
CA ALA A 1005 15.56 47.24 3.94
C ALA A 1005 15.52 48.63 3.26
N SER A 1006 14.44 49.40 3.49
CA SER A 1006 14.26 50.70 2.86
C SER A 1006 15.25 51.74 3.37
N GLY A 1007 15.93 52.42 2.45
CA GLY A 1007 16.94 53.43 2.79
C GLY A 1007 18.31 52.90 3.25
N LEU A 1008 18.55 51.58 3.24
CA LEU A 1008 19.89 51.04 3.48
C LEU A 1008 20.82 51.27 2.26
N PRO A 1009 22.07 51.72 2.46
CA PRO A 1009 23.08 51.79 1.41
C PRO A 1009 23.37 50.42 0.79
N HIS A 1010 23.76 50.41 -0.50
CA HIS A 1010 24.07 49.19 -1.24
C HIS A 1010 25.16 48.36 -0.55
N GLU A 1011 26.20 49.00 0.00
CA GLU A 1011 27.29 48.29 0.68
C GLU A 1011 26.77 47.47 1.88
N LEU A 1012 25.84 48.03 2.67
CA LEU A 1012 25.27 47.35 3.83
C LEU A 1012 24.31 46.22 3.43
N ILE A 1013 23.51 46.42 2.37
CA ILE A 1013 22.64 45.36 1.82
C ILE A 1013 23.50 44.18 1.36
N LYS A 1014 24.58 44.46 0.62
CA LYS A 1014 25.51 43.44 0.15
C LYS A 1014 26.16 42.69 1.32
N GLU A 1015 26.60 43.41 2.35
CA GLU A 1015 27.19 42.79 3.55
C GLU A 1015 26.18 41.89 4.28
N CYS A 1016 24.91 42.29 4.40
CA CYS A 1016 23.85 41.45 4.95
C CYS A 1016 23.64 40.15 4.14
N ILE A 1017 23.68 40.22 2.81
CA ILE A 1017 23.54 39.05 1.91
C ILE A 1017 24.75 38.12 2.06
N ASP A 1018 25.97 38.69 2.07
CA ASP A 1018 27.23 37.96 2.27
C ASP A 1018 27.24 37.25 3.64
N LEU A 1019 26.60 37.86 4.65
CA LEU A 1019 26.40 37.29 5.99
C LEU A 1019 25.13 36.43 6.12
N GLY A 1020 24.44 36.12 5.02
CA GLY A 1020 23.47 35.04 4.96
C GLY A 1020 21.99 35.43 5.07
N VAL A 1021 21.63 36.71 4.95
CA VAL A 1021 20.25 37.14 4.75
C VAL A 1021 19.75 36.65 3.38
N ARG A 1022 18.54 36.07 3.34
CA ARG A 1022 17.94 35.47 2.12
C ARG A 1022 16.60 36.05 1.74
N LYS A 1023 15.97 36.85 2.61
CA LYS A 1023 14.75 37.59 2.30
C LYS A 1023 14.85 39.00 2.88
N PHE A 1024 14.43 39.99 2.08
CA PHE A 1024 14.25 41.37 2.54
C PHE A 1024 12.80 41.79 2.39
N ASN A 1025 12.21 42.31 3.47
CA ASN A 1025 10.88 42.92 3.42
C ASN A 1025 11.01 44.40 3.02
N VAL A 1026 10.22 44.81 2.02
CA VAL A 1026 10.21 46.16 1.45
C VAL A 1026 8.78 46.69 1.38
N ASN A 1027 8.52 47.79 2.08
CA ASN A 1027 7.21 48.46 2.07
C ASN A 1027 7.35 49.96 1.76
N THR A 1028 8.10 50.67 2.60
CA THR A 1028 8.10 52.16 2.66
C THR A 1028 8.36 52.84 1.32
N GLU A 1029 9.38 52.44 0.56
CA GLU A 1029 9.71 53.09 -0.72
C GLU A 1029 8.67 52.82 -1.81
N VAL A 1030 8.14 51.59 -1.88
CA VAL A 1030 7.10 51.22 -2.85
C VAL A 1030 5.81 52.00 -2.55
N ARG A 1031 5.41 52.02 -1.27
CA ARG A 1031 4.23 52.77 -0.80
C ARG A 1031 4.39 54.27 -1.01
N ASN A 1032 5.55 54.86 -0.72
CA ASN A 1032 5.79 56.29 -0.93
C ASN A 1032 5.75 56.65 -2.42
N SER A 1033 6.35 55.83 -3.29
CA SER A 1033 6.31 56.00 -4.74
C SER A 1033 4.87 56.02 -5.26
N TYR A 1034 4.03 55.12 -4.76
CA TYR A 1034 2.59 55.13 -5.05
C TYR A 1034 1.92 56.42 -4.57
N LEU A 1035 2.09 56.81 -3.30
CA LEU A 1035 1.45 58.01 -2.74
C LEU A 1035 1.92 59.30 -3.42
N GLU A 1036 3.19 59.40 -3.80
CA GLU A 1036 3.73 60.55 -4.53
C GLU A 1036 3.14 60.66 -5.93
N SER A 1037 2.95 59.53 -6.63
CA SER A 1037 2.28 59.51 -7.94
C SER A 1037 0.84 60.06 -7.87
N LEU A 1038 0.18 59.96 -6.70
CA LEU A 1038 -1.16 60.49 -6.47
C LEU A 1038 -1.18 61.99 -6.08
N ARG A 1039 -0.06 62.57 -5.62
CA ARG A 1039 -0.02 63.98 -5.15
C ARG A 1039 -0.07 65.01 -6.27
N LYS A 1040 0.32 64.63 -7.49
CA LYS A 1040 0.24 65.47 -8.70
C LYS A 1040 -0.32 64.62 -9.85
N PRO A 1041 -1.62 64.32 -9.87
CA PRO A 1041 -2.21 63.55 -10.95
C PRO A 1041 -2.25 64.44 -12.20
N GLU A 1042 -1.38 64.18 -13.17
CA GLU A 1042 -1.33 65.02 -14.38
C GLU A 1042 -2.41 64.64 -15.42
N LYS A 1043 -3.24 63.59 -15.21
CA LYS A 1043 -4.12 63.00 -16.25
C LYS A 1043 -5.38 62.25 -15.73
N ASP A 1044 -6.11 61.60 -16.65
CA ASP A 1044 -7.27 60.70 -16.43
C ASP A 1044 -6.95 59.49 -15.52
N LEU A 1045 -7.97 58.92 -14.85
CA LEU A 1045 -7.83 57.89 -13.81
C LEU A 1045 -7.00 56.68 -14.26
N ILE A 1046 -7.23 56.15 -15.47
CA ILE A 1046 -6.48 54.99 -15.98
C ILE A 1046 -4.99 55.35 -16.14
N GLN A 1047 -4.70 56.57 -16.56
CA GLN A 1047 -3.34 57.06 -16.76
C GLN A 1047 -2.65 57.34 -15.41
N VAL A 1048 -3.40 57.74 -14.38
CA VAL A 1048 -2.90 57.83 -12.99
C VAL A 1048 -2.53 56.44 -12.48
N MET A 1049 -3.40 55.43 -12.64
CA MET A 1049 -3.13 54.05 -12.24
C MET A 1049 -1.89 53.48 -12.95
N ALA A 1050 -1.78 53.70 -14.27
CA ALA A 1050 -0.61 53.28 -15.05
C ALA A 1050 0.69 53.99 -14.60
N SER A 1051 0.62 55.29 -14.30
CA SER A 1051 1.78 56.06 -13.82
C SER A 1051 2.21 55.60 -12.43
N ALA A 1052 1.26 55.32 -11.54
CA ALA A 1052 1.53 54.76 -10.21
C ALA A 1052 2.19 53.38 -10.29
N LYS A 1053 1.70 52.51 -11.19
CA LYS A 1053 2.29 51.20 -11.47
C LYS A 1053 3.73 51.31 -11.96
N GLU A 1054 4.01 52.15 -12.96
CA GLU A 1054 5.38 52.33 -13.47
C GLU A 1054 6.33 52.92 -12.43
N ALA A 1055 5.85 53.85 -11.60
CA ALA A 1055 6.62 54.42 -10.49
C ALA A 1055 6.97 53.37 -9.42
N MET A 1056 6.03 52.49 -9.05
CA MET A 1056 6.31 51.37 -8.15
C MET A 1056 7.24 50.34 -8.80
N LYS A 1057 7.01 49.98 -10.07
CA LYS A 1057 7.81 49.02 -10.83
C LYS A 1057 9.29 49.41 -10.85
N ALA A 1058 9.59 50.70 -11.05
CA ALA A 1058 10.97 51.20 -11.04
C ALA A 1058 11.67 50.96 -9.70
N VAL A 1059 10.99 51.23 -8.58
CA VAL A 1059 11.51 50.98 -7.23
C VAL A 1059 11.73 49.49 -7.00
N VAL A 1060 10.75 48.65 -7.37
CA VAL A 1060 10.88 47.19 -7.21
C VAL A 1060 12.06 46.65 -8.02
N ALA A 1061 12.21 47.06 -9.29
CA ALA A 1061 13.32 46.63 -10.14
C ALA A 1061 14.69 47.04 -9.57
N GLU A 1062 14.79 48.25 -9.00
CA GLU A 1062 16.00 48.69 -8.30
C GLU A 1062 16.34 47.76 -7.11
N LYS A 1063 15.34 47.41 -6.28
CA LYS A 1063 15.54 46.50 -5.14
C LYS A 1063 15.94 45.09 -5.56
N LEU A 1064 15.32 44.53 -6.60
CA LEU A 1064 15.69 43.21 -7.13
C LEU A 1064 17.15 43.16 -7.60
N ARG A 1065 17.66 44.25 -8.17
CA ARG A 1065 19.09 44.37 -8.53
C ARG A 1065 19.98 44.49 -7.29
N LEU A 1066 19.59 45.31 -6.32
CA LEU A 1066 20.32 45.48 -5.05
C LEU A 1066 20.40 44.18 -4.24
N PHE A 1067 19.37 43.34 -4.30
CA PHE A 1067 19.33 42.05 -3.60
C PHE A 1067 20.05 40.92 -4.37
N GLY A 1068 20.58 41.21 -5.56
CA GLY A 1068 21.32 40.23 -6.38
C GLY A 1068 20.44 39.16 -7.02
N SER A 1069 19.12 39.33 -7.01
CA SER A 1069 18.16 38.34 -7.53
C SER A 1069 17.83 38.50 -9.02
N SER A 1070 18.20 39.63 -9.63
CA SER A 1070 18.08 39.83 -11.09
C SER A 1070 18.83 38.74 -11.87
N GLY A 1071 18.15 38.11 -12.83
CA GLY A 1071 18.66 36.99 -13.64
C GLY A 1071 18.72 35.63 -12.93
N LYS A 1072 18.02 35.45 -11.80
CA LYS A 1072 18.04 34.21 -10.99
C LYS A 1072 16.75 33.37 -11.08
N ALA A 1073 15.80 33.77 -11.93
CA ALA A 1073 14.53 33.06 -12.19
C ALA A 1073 14.68 31.84 -13.10
#